data_AF-A0A4R1PSD5-F1
#
_entry.id   AF-A0A4R1PSD5-F1
#
_cell.length_a   1.000
_cell.length_b   1.000
_cell.length_c   1.000
_cell.angle_alpha   90.00
_cell.angle_beta   90.00
_cell.angle_gamma   90.00
#
_symmetry.space_group_name_H-M   'P 1'
#
loop_
_entity.id
_entity.type
_entity.pdbx_description
1 polymer ?
#
loop_
_entity_poly.entity_id
_entity_poly.type
_entity_poly.pdbx_seq_one_letter_code
_entity_poly.pdbx_strand_id
1 'polypeptide(L)'
;MKIIGLVLIFCVELSLSFRFFIREPVFPMNIFIVDASNAIFRDLLLVSIFLLVKNNISRIKQVVKDYFPIVIIAALWTAISMVIIHSLNLLCNIMTLIALLAGVINNSLLVLAAGVLYTKWSTRSTKAVYFLAYLITLLFFYSDTAYFLVTSNHIEKMLFENLNNYSILSVIHTTDKLIFFGIGISLISLLLLFRTPNKRHYGPAGNSAAIILLICLTANLINFATAYFYPKLLLTNGYDEEAELERARNASRSLLSQSVALNLAQEFLRDDERLVAASSQLYRVAFSEHETLLLSDLGIKVGEKPAAVPNVFPYDKIIMIVGESLHRDYLHHYNPLIPAEATPFLDSLVAAYPHSDRYYTSNKPTTQGLNSLFLSQLLYTEDQAFENNSTLFRVLEKNGYDTLFLEATSQYYNDEFRAYKKRFGMSTYRAKEDLEKEGYIGSSGWGFHNDVMYEETVRIMEQNRNKKFFMVTKTIDSHQPYPYCGLTDADIPAAIKDQPNNVYLKGIYWENITLQKFFQDLKDRNLLDDKTLIVITSDHNPHPSQNAHYKRLGEGDLSLTLAPLPLIFVSKNLKPFENFSGTAYASQIDFAPTLLGILGIPAPSDFSGRNMINVPEEGSYAVGFLGDTIYYWSSDFHMKTDMYNGKDQNPSEKALIHWVQDLYAKYFVGDSVRALQ
;
A
#
# COMPACT_ATOMS: atom_id res chain seq x y z
N MET A 1 -0.34 -1.90 44.08
CA MET A 1 -1.51 -1.30 43.41
C MET A 1 -2.74 -1.86 44.08
N LYS A 2 -3.67 -1.04 44.57
CA LYS A 2 -4.92 -1.56 45.17
C LYS A 2 -5.77 -2.18 44.05
N ILE A 3 -6.49 -3.27 44.34
CA ILE A 3 -7.39 -3.99 43.40
C ILE A 3 -8.30 -3.01 42.64
N ILE A 4 -8.77 -1.95 43.31
CA ILE A 4 -9.60 -0.89 42.75
C ILE A 4 -8.96 -0.20 41.52
N GLY A 5 -7.65 0.02 41.53
CA GLY A 5 -6.96 0.66 40.39
C GLY A 5 -6.89 -0.23 39.15
N LEU A 6 -6.71 -1.54 39.35
CA LEU A 6 -6.75 -2.52 38.26
C LEU A 6 -8.15 -2.62 37.64
N VAL A 7 -9.18 -2.65 38.48
CA VAL A 7 -10.58 -2.68 38.04
C VAL A 7 -10.92 -1.42 37.25
N LEU A 8 -10.46 -0.25 37.68
CA LEU A 8 -10.71 1.00 36.95
C LEU A 8 -10.09 0.99 35.54
N ILE A 9 -8.82 0.58 35.42
CA ILE A 9 -8.14 0.45 34.12
C ILE A 9 -8.93 -0.50 33.21
N PHE A 10 -9.33 -1.66 33.74
CA PHE A 10 -10.10 -2.66 33.00
C PHE A 10 -11.44 -2.09 32.50
N CYS A 11 -12.19 -1.38 33.35
CA CYS A 11 -13.48 -0.80 32.97
C CYS A 11 -13.36 0.31 31.92
N VAL A 12 -12.31 1.14 32.00
CA VAL A 12 -12.07 2.21 31.02
C VAL A 12 -11.76 1.61 29.65
N GLU A 13 -10.82 0.66 29.59
CA GLU A 13 -10.43 0.04 28.32
C GLU A 13 -11.59 -0.72 27.67
N LEU A 14 -12.37 -1.48 28.45
CA LEU A 14 -13.58 -2.13 27.93
C LEU A 14 -14.60 -1.13 27.39
N SER A 15 -14.81 -0.01 28.08
CA SER A 15 -15.78 1.00 27.63
C SER A 15 -15.34 1.69 26.34
N LEU A 16 -14.04 1.92 26.15
CA LEU A 16 -13.50 2.53 24.94
C LEU A 16 -13.61 1.58 23.75
N SER A 17 -13.16 0.33 23.91
CA SER A 17 -13.28 -0.70 22.86
C SER A 17 -14.75 -0.98 22.51
N PHE A 18 -15.66 -1.02 23.49
CA PHE A 18 -17.08 -1.28 23.22
C PHE A 18 -17.72 -0.17 22.38
N ARG A 19 -17.42 1.09 22.67
CA ARG A 19 -17.91 2.23 21.89
C ARG A 19 -17.43 2.23 20.45
N PHE A 20 -16.25 1.67 20.19
CA PHE A 20 -15.71 1.54 18.84
C PHE A 20 -16.48 0.48 18.03
N PHE A 21 -16.61 -0.73 18.58
CA PHE A 21 -17.18 -1.87 17.87
C PHE A 21 -18.72 -1.90 17.80
N ILE A 22 -19.42 -1.09 18.60
CA ILE A 22 -20.90 -1.07 18.59
C ILE A 22 -21.52 -0.62 17.26
N ARG A 23 -20.73 0.03 16.38
CA ARG A 23 -21.19 0.44 15.04
C ARG A 23 -20.86 -0.54 13.93
N GLU A 24 -20.16 -1.63 14.24
CA GLU A 24 -20.01 -2.73 13.28
C GLU A 24 -21.40 -3.33 13.01
N PRO A 25 -21.74 -3.66 11.75
CA PRO A 25 -23.01 -4.31 11.42
C PRO A 25 -23.27 -5.57 12.25
N VAL A 26 -22.20 -6.32 12.54
CA VAL A 26 -22.18 -7.44 13.48
C VAL A 26 -21.11 -7.17 14.51
N PHE A 27 -21.48 -7.09 15.80
CA PHE A 27 -20.51 -6.82 16.87
C PHE A 27 -19.43 -7.91 16.93
N PRO A 28 -18.15 -7.59 16.64
CA PRO A 28 -17.09 -8.58 16.55
C PRO A 28 -16.55 -8.90 17.95
N MET A 29 -17.32 -9.68 18.72
CA MET A 29 -17.05 -9.99 20.13
C MET A 29 -15.60 -10.45 20.37
N ASN A 30 -15.08 -11.27 19.47
CA ASN A 30 -13.76 -11.83 19.61
C ASN A 30 -12.64 -10.80 19.38
N ILE A 31 -12.76 -9.98 18.33
CA ILE A 31 -11.81 -8.88 18.06
C ILE A 31 -11.86 -7.86 19.20
N PHE A 32 -13.06 -7.53 19.68
CA PHE A 32 -13.26 -6.69 20.86
C PHE A 32 -12.50 -7.21 22.09
N ILE A 33 -12.58 -8.51 22.39
CA ILE A 33 -11.86 -9.12 23.52
C ILE A 33 -10.35 -9.02 23.32
N VAL A 34 -9.86 -9.28 22.11
CA VAL A 34 -8.44 -9.18 21.77
C VAL A 34 -7.91 -7.76 21.97
N ASP A 35 -8.59 -6.76 21.43
CA ASP A 35 -8.19 -5.36 21.54
C ASP A 35 -8.25 -4.83 22.97
N ALA A 36 -9.33 -5.13 23.68
CA ALA A 36 -9.43 -4.78 25.09
C ALA A 36 -8.29 -5.43 25.89
N SER A 37 -8.01 -6.72 25.65
CA SER A 37 -6.92 -7.44 26.32
C SER A 37 -5.57 -6.79 26.04
N ASN A 38 -5.30 -6.43 24.78
CA ASN A 38 -4.07 -5.78 24.37
C ASN A 38 -3.84 -4.43 25.08
N ALA A 39 -4.91 -3.63 25.22
CA ALA A 39 -4.85 -2.36 25.93
C ALA A 39 -4.64 -2.54 27.44
N ILE A 40 -5.32 -3.52 28.05
CA ILE A 40 -5.12 -3.88 29.45
C ILE A 40 -3.69 -4.33 29.71
N PHE A 41 -3.15 -5.24 28.90
CA PHE A 41 -1.79 -5.74 29.07
C PHE A 41 -0.73 -4.65 28.87
N ARG A 42 -0.95 -3.71 27.95
CA ARG A 42 -0.12 -2.51 27.80
C ARG A 42 -0.05 -1.72 29.11
N ASP A 43 -1.20 -1.41 29.69
CA ASP A 43 -1.27 -0.61 30.92
C ASP A 43 -0.66 -1.32 32.12
N LEU A 44 -0.88 -2.64 32.22
CA LEU A 44 -0.22 -3.47 33.23
C LEU A 44 1.30 -3.45 33.09
N LEU A 45 1.83 -3.51 31.87
CA LEU A 45 3.26 -3.43 31.60
C LEU A 45 3.80 -2.04 31.97
N LEU A 46 3.13 -0.96 31.58
CA LEU A 46 3.51 0.41 31.93
C LEU A 46 3.52 0.64 33.44
N VAL A 47 2.50 0.17 34.14
CA VAL A 47 2.44 0.23 35.61
C VAL A 47 3.57 -0.60 36.24
N SER A 48 3.86 -1.77 35.69
CA SER A 48 4.95 -2.63 36.18
C SER A 48 6.32 -1.95 36.03
N ILE A 49 6.58 -1.34 34.87
CA ILE A 49 7.78 -0.54 34.62
C ILE A 49 7.86 0.62 35.61
N PHE A 50 6.77 1.37 35.79
CA PHE A 50 6.71 2.48 36.73
C PHE A 50 7.03 2.04 38.17
N LEU A 51 6.44 0.93 38.64
CA LEU A 51 6.69 0.39 39.96
C LEU A 51 8.13 -0.09 40.12
N LEU A 52 8.69 -0.75 39.10
CA LEU A 52 10.08 -1.19 39.09
C LEU A 52 11.04 -0.01 39.19
N VAL A 53 10.78 1.07 38.43
CA VAL A 53 11.55 2.31 38.49
C VAL A 53 11.43 2.98 39.85
N LYS A 54 10.20 3.11 40.37
CA LYS A 54 9.93 3.72 41.68
C LYS A 54 10.65 2.98 42.81
N ASN A 55 10.59 1.65 42.83
CA ASN A 55 11.19 0.82 43.88
C ASN A 55 12.72 0.80 43.82
N ASN A 56 13.31 1.10 42.66
CA ASN A 56 14.77 1.08 42.45
C ASN A 56 15.36 2.48 42.16
N ILE A 57 14.64 3.55 42.51
CA ILE A 57 14.99 4.91 42.09
C ILE A 57 16.40 5.36 42.51
N SER A 58 16.89 4.91 43.67
CA SER A 58 18.25 5.20 44.15
C SER A 58 19.32 4.55 43.28
N ARG A 59 19.14 3.26 42.93
CA ARG A 59 20.03 2.51 42.02
C ARG A 59 19.98 3.08 40.61
N ILE A 60 18.80 3.44 40.12
CA ILE A 60 18.64 4.05 38.79
C ILE A 60 19.38 5.39 38.73
N LYS A 61 19.24 6.24 39.75
CA LYS A 61 20.00 7.51 39.83
C LYS A 61 21.52 7.28 39.78
N GLN A 62 22.00 6.18 40.34
CA GLN A 62 23.42 5.81 40.28
C GLN A 62 23.82 5.33 38.88
N VAL A 63 23.06 4.42 38.28
CA VAL A 63 23.28 3.94 36.90
C VAL A 63 23.26 5.09 35.90
N VAL A 64 22.34 6.04 36.05
CA VAL A 64 22.26 7.23 35.19
C VAL A 64 23.54 8.07 35.28
N LYS A 65 24.15 8.19 36.46
CA LYS A 65 25.43 8.90 36.62
C LYS A 65 26.60 8.14 36.01
N ASP A 66 26.62 6.82 36.17
CA ASP A 66 27.76 5.98 35.79
C ASP A 66 27.76 5.63 34.29
N TYR A 67 26.59 5.58 33.67
CA TYR A 67 26.36 5.17 32.29
C TYR A 67 25.59 6.24 31.49
N PHE A 68 25.86 7.51 31.78
CA PHE A 68 25.11 8.65 31.24
C PHE A 68 25.00 8.67 29.70
N PRO A 69 26.05 8.39 28.90
CA PRO A 69 25.92 8.34 27.43
C PRO A 69 24.89 7.30 26.94
N ILE A 70 24.77 6.15 27.62
CA ILE A 70 23.80 5.11 27.28
C ILE A 70 22.37 5.59 27.55
N VAL A 71 22.16 6.34 28.64
CA VAL A 71 20.86 6.96 28.96
C VAL A 71 20.46 7.97 27.89
N ILE A 72 21.41 8.76 27.38
CA ILE A 72 21.14 9.71 26.30
C ILE A 72 20.73 8.97 25.01
N ILE A 73 21.44 7.90 24.64
CA ILE A 73 21.07 7.08 23.47
C ILE A 73 19.68 6.45 23.63
N ALA A 74 19.39 5.88 24.79
CA ALA A 74 18.09 5.28 25.08
C ALA A 74 16.95 6.31 25.02
N ALA A 75 17.16 7.50 25.60
CA ALA A 75 16.18 8.59 25.56
C ALA A 75 15.97 9.11 24.13
N LEU A 76 17.04 9.28 23.37
CA LEU A 76 16.98 9.72 21.98
C LEU A 76 16.27 8.70 21.10
N TRP A 77 16.58 7.41 21.23
CA TRP A 77 15.87 6.36 20.51
C TRP A 77 14.39 6.30 20.88
N THR A 78 14.05 6.52 22.15
CA THR A 78 12.65 6.61 22.59
C THR A 78 11.95 7.77 21.88
N ALA A 79 12.58 8.94 21.79
CA ALA A 79 12.03 10.09 21.08
C ALA A 79 11.84 9.80 19.58
N ILE A 80 12.84 9.18 18.93
CA ILE A 80 12.75 8.75 17.52
C ILE A 80 11.62 7.73 17.33
N SER A 81 11.49 6.76 18.24
CA SER A 81 10.41 5.78 18.24
C SER A 81 9.04 6.45 18.34
N MET A 82 8.90 7.53 19.14
CA MET A 82 7.66 8.30 19.21
C MET A 82 7.36 9.04 17.89
N VAL A 83 8.39 9.53 17.19
CA VAL A 83 8.23 10.08 15.84
C VAL A 83 7.75 9.00 14.87
N ILE A 84 8.37 7.81 14.88
CA ILE A 84 7.96 6.68 14.03
C ILE A 84 6.52 6.27 14.33
N ILE A 85 6.17 6.06 15.61
CA ILE A 85 4.82 5.70 16.05
C ILE A 85 3.80 6.73 15.58
N HIS A 86 4.11 8.01 15.69
CA HIS A 86 3.20 9.08 15.25
C HIS A 86 3.09 9.17 13.72
N SER A 87 4.21 9.16 13.01
CA SER A 87 4.25 9.19 11.53
C SER A 87 3.56 7.99 10.90
N LEU A 88 3.48 6.87 11.61
CA LEU A 88 2.86 5.63 11.16
C LEU A 88 1.56 5.24 11.92
N ASN A 89 0.88 6.14 12.68
CA ASN A 89 -0.13 5.82 13.74
C ASN A 89 -0.04 4.35 14.18
N LEU A 90 1.11 3.95 14.70
CA LEU A 90 1.18 2.60 15.21
C LEU A 90 0.24 2.52 16.42
N LEU A 91 -0.68 1.54 16.38
CA LEU A 91 -1.57 1.28 17.49
C LEU A 91 -0.73 1.13 18.75
N CYS A 92 -1.01 1.97 19.75
CA CYS A 92 -0.30 1.94 21.02
C CYS A 92 -0.84 0.79 21.88
N ASN A 93 -0.46 -0.43 21.52
CA ASN A 93 -0.79 -1.67 22.21
C ASN A 93 0.45 -2.30 22.86
N ILE A 94 0.29 -3.44 23.53
CA ILE A 94 1.41 -4.10 24.21
C ILE A 94 2.54 -4.49 23.24
N MET A 95 2.23 -4.89 22.01
CA MET A 95 3.23 -5.31 21.03
C MET A 95 4.11 -4.15 20.59
N THR A 96 3.51 -2.98 20.34
CA THR A 96 4.25 -1.75 20.04
C THR A 96 5.16 -1.34 21.21
N LEU A 97 4.69 -1.49 22.45
CA LEU A 97 5.49 -1.21 23.64
C LEU A 97 6.66 -2.20 23.79
N ILE A 98 6.45 -3.49 23.53
CA ILE A 98 7.52 -4.51 23.53
C ILE A 98 8.56 -4.19 22.45
N ALA A 99 8.13 -3.85 21.24
CA ALA A 99 9.01 -3.50 20.13
C ALA A 99 9.86 -2.27 20.45
N LEU A 100 9.26 -1.22 21.04
CA LEU A 100 9.99 -0.04 21.52
C LEU A 100 11.04 -0.42 22.57
N LEU A 101 10.70 -1.24 23.55
CA LEU A 101 11.63 -1.67 24.60
C LEU A 101 12.80 -2.49 24.03
N ALA A 102 12.52 -3.41 23.10
CA ALA A 102 13.54 -4.16 22.38
C ALA A 102 14.45 -3.21 21.57
N GLY A 103 13.87 -2.22 20.91
CA GLY A 103 14.57 -1.17 20.18
C GLY A 103 15.54 -0.36 21.02
N VAL A 104 15.07 0.12 22.17
CA VAL A 104 15.91 0.87 23.13
C VAL A 104 17.12 0.04 23.53
N ILE A 105 16.94 -1.26 23.77
CA ILE A 105 18.05 -2.17 24.08
C ILE A 105 18.98 -2.29 22.88
N ASN A 106 18.44 -2.68 21.71
CA ASN A 106 19.20 -2.97 20.49
C ASN A 106 20.03 -1.79 20.00
N ASN A 107 19.47 -0.58 20.07
CA ASN A 107 20.13 0.64 19.64
C ASN A 107 21.10 1.21 20.69
N SER A 108 21.04 0.72 21.94
CA SER A 108 21.99 1.07 23.00
C SER A 108 23.16 0.10 23.12
N LEU A 109 23.10 -1.09 22.49
CA LEU A 109 24.07 -2.18 22.66
C LEU A 109 25.50 -1.79 22.31
N LEU A 110 25.72 -1.10 21.18
CA LEU A 110 27.06 -0.70 20.73
C LEU A 110 27.74 0.20 21.78
N VAL A 111 27.00 1.20 22.25
CA VAL A 111 27.47 2.17 23.25
C VAL A 111 27.62 1.51 24.62
N LEU A 112 26.73 0.59 24.97
CA LEU A 112 26.83 -0.22 26.19
C LEU A 112 28.08 -1.10 26.21
N ALA A 113 28.36 -1.81 25.12
CA ALA A 113 29.54 -2.66 24.98
C ALA A 113 30.84 -1.83 25.11
N ALA A 114 30.90 -0.68 24.43
CA ALA A 114 32.03 0.22 24.53
C ALA A 114 32.19 0.83 25.94
N GLY A 115 31.08 1.12 26.61
CA GLY A 115 31.05 1.55 28.02
C GLY A 115 31.59 0.49 28.97
N VAL A 116 31.19 -0.78 28.80
CA VAL A 116 31.71 -1.91 29.58
C VAL A 116 33.22 -2.08 29.36
N LEU A 117 33.70 -2.03 28.11
CA LEU A 117 35.14 -2.06 27.79
C LEU A 117 35.91 -0.92 28.48
N TYR A 118 35.35 0.29 28.48
CA TYR A 118 35.92 1.43 29.19
C TYR A 118 35.98 1.19 30.69
N THR A 119 34.92 0.69 31.33
CA THR A 119 34.93 0.39 32.77
C THR A 119 35.94 -0.71 33.15
N LYS A 120 36.16 -1.69 32.27
CA LYS A 120 37.10 -2.81 32.50
C LYS A 120 38.56 -2.37 32.43
N TRP A 121 38.95 -1.60 31.41
CA TRP A 121 40.36 -1.28 31.14
C TRP A 121 40.74 0.17 31.47
N SER A 122 39.80 1.12 31.40
CA SER A 122 39.97 2.52 31.79
C SER A 122 41.18 3.22 31.17
N THR A 123 41.52 2.92 29.91
CA THR A 123 42.62 3.54 29.18
C THR A 123 42.12 4.72 28.34
N ARG A 124 43.04 5.57 27.86
CA ARG A 124 42.70 6.62 26.89
C ARG A 124 42.08 6.03 25.62
N SER A 125 42.59 4.89 25.16
CA SER A 125 42.09 4.21 23.97
C SER A 125 40.67 3.70 24.16
N THR A 126 40.35 3.04 25.28
CA THR A 126 38.96 2.60 25.53
C THR A 126 38.00 3.76 25.76
N LYS A 127 38.47 4.88 26.31
CA LYS A 127 37.68 6.12 26.39
C LYS A 127 37.36 6.67 25.00
N ALA A 128 38.36 6.68 24.10
CA ALA A 128 38.18 7.11 22.71
C ALA A 128 37.21 6.19 21.96
N VAL A 129 37.31 4.87 22.13
CA VAL A 129 36.36 3.91 21.55
C VAL A 129 34.94 4.16 22.08
N TYR A 130 34.77 4.43 23.38
CA TYR A 130 33.46 4.73 23.95
C TYR A 130 32.85 6.02 23.40
N PHE A 131 33.66 7.07 23.29
CA PHE A 131 33.24 8.32 22.66
C PHE A 131 32.89 8.13 21.18
N LEU A 132 33.71 7.39 20.43
CA LEU A 132 33.48 7.14 19.01
C LEU A 132 32.22 6.31 18.77
N ALA A 133 31.99 5.27 19.57
CA ALA A 133 30.75 4.50 19.53
C ALA A 133 29.53 5.40 19.78
N TYR A 134 29.60 6.26 20.79
CA TYR A 134 28.54 7.24 21.08
C TYR A 134 28.31 8.21 19.91
N LEU A 135 29.38 8.82 19.36
CA LEU A 135 29.29 9.74 18.23
C LEU A 135 28.72 9.08 16.98
N ILE A 136 29.20 7.88 16.61
CA ILE A 136 28.72 7.15 15.44
C ILE A 136 27.23 6.80 15.60
N THR A 137 26.81 6.31 16.77
CA THR A 137 25.39 6.01 17.02
C THR A 137 24.52 7.26 16.88
N LEU A 138 24.97 8.42 17.39
CA LEU A 138 24.25 9.68 17.18
C LEU A 138 24.13 10.02 15.70
N LEU A 139 25.23 9.96 14.93
CA LEU A 139 25.22 10.26 13.50
C LEU A 139 24.27 9.32 12.74
N PHE A 140 24.30 8.02 13.05
CA PHE A 140 23.40 7.05 12.44
C PHE A 140 21.94 7.35 12.75
N PHE A 141 21.60 7.70 14.00
CA PHE A 141 20.23 8.08 14.34
C PHE A 141 19.76 9.32 13.56
N TYR A 142 20.60 10.34 13.41
CA TYR A 142 20.23 11.52 12.62
C TYR A 142 20.02 11.19 11.15
N SER A 143 20.98 10.49 10.53
CA SER A 143 20.89 10.11 9.11
C SER A 143 19.67 9.24 8.85
N ASP A 144 19.44 8.25 9.71
CA ASP A 144 18.34 7.31 9.56
C ASP A 144 16.98 7.94 9.84
N THR A 145 16.88 8.83 10.84
CA THR A 145 15.64 9.60 11.08
C THR A 145 15.33 10.52 9.89
N ALA A 146 16.34 11.17 9.30
CA ALA A 146 16.14 11.99 8.12
C ALA A 146 15.67 11.16 6.92
N TYR A 147 16.25 9.98 6.72
CA TYR A 147 15.79 9.04 5.70
C TYR A 147 14.34 8.59 5.96
N PHE A 148 14.03 8.16 7.19
CA PHE A 148 12.68 7.77 7.60
C PHE A 148 11.63 8.87 7.38
N LEU A 149 11.95 10.14 7.64
CA LEU A 149 10.99 11.23 7.41
C LEU A 149 10.64 11.40 5.92
N VAL A 150 11.46 10.89 5.01
CA VAL A 150 11.25 10.95 3.56
C VAL A 150 10.66 9.66 3.01
N THR A 151 11.21 8.51 3.44
CA THR A 151 10.90 7.18 2.88
C THR A 151 10.08 6.31 3.82
N SER A 152 10.09 6.66 5.11
CA SER A 152 9.44 5.91 6.20
C SER A 152 9.87 4.47 6.35
N ASN A 153 11.10 4.22 5.92
CA ASN A 153 11.84 3.03 6.26
C ASN A 153 13.18 3.42 6.92
N HIS A 154 13.89 2.44 7.48
CA HIS A 154 15.30 2.59 7.79
C HIS A 154 16.13 2.70 6.50
N ILE A 155 17.35 3.21 6.59
CA ILE A 155 18.25 3.34 5.43
C ILE A 155 18.38 2.00 4.69
N GLU A 156 18.10 2.01 3.39
CA GLU A 156 18.22 0.86 2.49
C GLU A 156 19.38 1.04 1.50
N LYS A 157 19.83 -0.08 0.88
CA LYS A 157 20.92 -0.07 -0.10
C LYS A 157 20.73 0.95 -1.23
N MET A 158 19.50 1.12 -1.70
CA MET A 158 19.15 2.03 -2.80
C MET A 158 19.60 3.47 -2.55
N LEU A 159 19.70 3.91 -1.28
CA LEU A 159 20.26 5.22 -0.95
C LEU A 159 21.74 5.30 -1.35
N PHE A 160 22.54 4.27 -1.06
CA PHE A 160 23.97 4.26 -1.35
C PHE A 160 24.27 4.23 -2.85
N GLU A 161 23.45 3.52 -3.62
CA GLU A 161 23.59 3.45 -5.08
C GLU A 161 23.29 4.81 -5.74
N ASN A 162 22.37 5.59 -5.15
CA ASN A 162 21.99 6.91 -5.63
C ASN A 162 22.81 8.06 -5.03
N LEU A 163 23.62 7.80 -3.99
CA LEU A 163 24.47 8.78 -3.33
C LEU A 163 25.66 9.15 -4.23
N ASN A 164 25.51 10.22 -4.99
CA ASN A 164 26.59 10.85 -5.74
C ASN A 164 26.85 12.29 -5.26
N ASN A 165 27.96 12.89 -5.69
CA ASN A 165 28.35 14.25 -5.27
C ASN A 165 27.27 15.31 -5.55
N TYR A 166 26.48 15.16 -6.61
CA TYR A 166 25.39 16.08 -6.95
C TYR A 166 24.22 15.97 -5.99
N SER A 167 23.84 14.75 -5.58
CA SER A 167 22.77 14.53 -4.60
C SER A 167 23.09 15.18 -3.24
N ILE A 168 24.33 15.07 -2.78
CA ILE A 168 24.81 15.68 -1.53
C ILE A 168 24.80 17.21 -1.63
N LEU A 169 25.33 17.76 -2.73
CA LEU A 169 25.30 19.20 -2.99
C LEU A 169 23.86 19.73 -3.08
N SER A 170 22.96 18.98 -3.71
CA SER A 170 21.54 19.33 -3.82
C SER A 170 20.90 19.44 -2.44
N VAL A 171 21.10 18.46 -1.55
CA VAL A 171 20.59 18.52 -0.16
C VAL A 171 21.14 19.73 0.59
N ILE A 172 22.43 20.03 0.44
CA ILE A 172 23.08 21.19 1.07
C ILE A 172 22.49 22.52 0.57
N HIS A 173 22.15 22.60 -0.72
CA HIS A 173 21.63 23.82 -1.33
C HIS A 173 20.11 24.01 -1.15
N THR A 174 19.34 22.93 -1.04
CA THR A 174 17.87 22.95 -0.93
C THR A 174 17.38 22.99 0.50
N THR A 175 18.13 22.45 1.45
CA THR A 175 17.72 22.43 2.87
C THR A 175 17.96 23.79 3.52
N ASP A 176 16.97 24.28 4.27
CA ASP A 176 17.07 25.54 5.00
C ASP A 176 18.29 25.54 5.96
N LYS A 177 19.07 26.61 5.91
CA LYS A 177 20.24 26.81 6.78
C LYS A 177 19.88 26.74 8.27
N LEU A 178 18.67 27.13 8.65
CA LEU A 178 18.17 27.01 10.03
C LEU A 178 18.03 25.55 10.46
N ILE A 179 17.66 24.65 9.56
CA ILE A 179 17.55 23.20 9.85
C ILE A 179 18.96 22.64 10.09
N PHE A 180 19.92 22.94 9.22
CA PHE A 180 21.32 22.53 9.44
C PHE A 180 21.90 23.08 10.74
N PHE A 181 21.61 24.34 11.05
CA PHE A 181 22.05 24.96 12.30
C PHE A 181 21.40 24.29 13.51
N GLY A 182 20.11 23.95 13.44
CA GLY A 182 19.38 23.21 14.48
C GLY A 182 19.97 21.82 14.72
N ILE A 183 20.22 21.05 13.65
CA ILE A 183 20.88 19.73 13.73
C ILE A 183 22.28 19.87 14.34
N GLY A 184 23.05 20.87 13.89
CA GLY A 184 24.39 21.15 14.41
C GLY A 184 24.40 21.48 15.91
N ILE A 185 23.52 22.39 16.36
CA ILE A 185 23.37 22.73 17.79
C ILE A 185 22.97 21.50 18.60
N SER A 186 22.01 20.72 18.10
CA SER A 186 21.52 19.54 18.80
C SER A 186 22.62 18.49 18.94
N LEU A 187 23.37 18.22 17.87
CA LEU A 187 24.52 17.31 17.88
C LEU A 187 25.60 17.80 18.85
N ILE A 188 25.98 19.08 18.80
CA ILE A 188 26.95 19.67 19.74
C ILE A 188 26.47 19.53 21.18
N SER A 189 25.19 19.82 21.44
CA SER A 189 24.59 19.71 22.77
C SER A 189 24.65 18.28 23.29
N LEU A 190 24.32 17.29 22.47
CA LEU A 190 24.43 15.86 22.81
C LEU A 190 25.89 15.44 23.04
N LEU A 191 26.84 15.96 22.24
CA LEU A 191 28.26 15.69 22.45
C LEU A 191 28.77 16.24 23.78
N LEU A 192 28.31 17.41 24.22
CA LEU A 192 28.63 17.99 25.53
C LEU A 192 28.07 17.17 26.70
N LEU A 193 27.07 16.32 26.45
CA LEU A 193 26.53 15.39 27.44
C LEU A 193 27.38 14.13 27.59
N PHE A 194 28.40 13.90 26.77
CA PHE A 194 29.29 12.75 26.96
C PHE A 194 30.06 12.85 28.27
N ARG A 195 29.78 11.92 29.20
CA ARG A 195 30.43 11.85 30.52
C ARG A 195 30.85 10.42 30.80
N THR A 196 32.07 10.28 31.32
CA THR A 196 32.62 9.00 31.75
C THR A 196 32.65 8.91 33.28
N PRO A 197 32.39 7.73 33.86
CA PRO A 197 32.41 7.56 35.32
C PRO A 197 33.79 7.87 35.91
N ASN A 198 33.83 8.59 37.03
CA ASN A 198 35.07 9.09 37.66
C ASN A 198 35.85 8.04 38.49
N LYS A 199 35.24 6.90 38.87
CA LYS A 199 35.87 5.80 39.64
C LYS A 199 35.20 4.46 39.35
N ARG A 200 35.96 3.36 39.45
CA ARG A 200 35.48 1.96 39.39
C ARG A 200 34.42 1.71 40.47
N HIS A 201 33.14 1.85 40.14
CA HIS A 201 32.13 1.04 40.83
C HIS A 201 32.16 -0.32 40.14
N TYR A 202 32.71 -1.32 40.85
CA TYR A 202 32.41 -2.70 40.50
C TYR A 202 30.88 -2.80 40.47
N GLY A 203 30.30 -2.93 39.27
CA GLY A 203 29.10 -3.74 39.13
C GLY A 203 29.38 -5.11 39.76
N PRO A 204 28.35 -5.80 40.27
CA PRO A 204 28.54 -7.01 41.07
C PRO A 204 29.54 -7.96 40.39
N ALA A 205 30.50 -8.45 41.17
CA ALA A 205 31.57 -9.32 40.72
C ALA A 205 30.99 -10.55 39.97
N GLY A 206 31.38 -10.75 38.72
CA GLY A 206 30.93 -11.87 37.89
C GLY A 206 29.47 -11.76 37.40
N ASN A 207 29.16 -12.44 36.29
CA ASN A 207 27.84 -12.57 35.66
C ASN A 207 27.09 -11.31 35.16
N SER A 208 27.55 -10.08 35.39
CA SER A 208 26.85 -8.86 34.91
C SER A 208 26.69 -8.78 33.38
N ALA A 209 27.72 -9.14 32.61
CA ALA A 209 27.65 -9.21 31.15
C ALA A 209 26.69 -10.32 30.67
N ALA A 210 26.67 -11.45 31.38
CA ALA A 210 25.74 -12.55 31.09
C ALA A 210 24.29 -12.15 31.39
N ILE A 211 24.04 -11.37 32.43
CA ILE A 211 22.71 -10.82 32.74
C ILE A 211 22.26 -9.83 31.67
N ILE A 212 23.13 -8.91 31.23
CA ILE A 212 22.82 -7.98 30.14
C ILE A 212 22.50 -8.76 28.86
N LEU A 213 23.34 -9.73 28.51
CA LEU A 213 23.13 -10.59 27.35
C LEU A 213 21.79 -11.33 27.46
N LEU A 214 21.47 -11.88 28.64
CA LEU A 214 20.20 -12.56 28.90
C LEU A 214 19.03 -11.61 28.73
N ILE A 215 19.08 -10.38 29.28
CA ILE A 215 18.02 -9.37 29.09
C ILE A 215 17.82 -9.06 27.61
N CYS A 216 18.91 -8.88 26.85
CA CYS A 216 18.84 -8.58 25.42
C CYS A 216 18.24 -9.74 24.63
N LEU A 217 18.68 -10.97 24.90
CA LEU A 217 18.15 -12.18 24.29
C LEU A 217 16.69 -12.38 24.65
N THR A 218 16.30 -12.20 25.92
CA THR A 218 14.92 -12.34 26.36
C THR A 218 14.01 -11.27 25.74
N ALA A 219 14.42 -10.00 25.71
CA ALA A 219 13.62 -8.94 25.11
C ALA A 219 13.40 -9.16 23.60
N ASN A 220 14.46 -9.53 22.88
CA ASN A 220 14.37 -9.84 21.45
C ASN A 220 13.59 -11.12 21.17
N LEU A 221 13.77 -12.16 22.00
CA LEU A 221 13.00 -13.39 21.89
C LEU A 221 11.52 -13.14 22.13
N ILE A 222 11.16 -12.34 23.13
CA ILE A 222 9.77 -11.94 23.38
C ILE A 222 9.25 -11.17 22.17
N ASN A 223 9.96 -10.14 21.69
CA ASN A 223 9.54 -9.35 20.54
C ASN A 223 9.34 -10.21 19.27
N PHE A 224 10.30 -11.08 18.97
CA PHE A 224 10.21 -12.01 17.84
C PHE A 224 9.07 -13.01 18.02
N ALA A 225 8.96 -13.61 19.20
CA ALA A 225 7.91 -14.57 19.50
C ALA A 225 6.52 -13.91 19.39
N THR A 226 6.34 -12.70 19.91
CA THR A 226 5.08 -11.97 19.75
C THR A 226 4.81 -11.63 18.30
N ALA A 227 5.80 -11.11 17.56
CA ALA A 227 5.61 -10.76 16.15
C ALA A 227 5.30 -11.97 15.26
N TYR A 228 5.85 -13.15 15.59
CA TYR A 228 5.67 -14.37 14.82
C TYR A 228 4.43 -15.18 15.23
N PHE A 229 4.26 -15.44 16.53
CA PHE A 229 3.20 -16.31 17.03
C PHE A 229 1.85 -15.61 17.15
N TYR A 230 1.81 -14.31 17.41
CA TYR A 230 0.54 -13.61 17.62
C TYR A 230 -0.34 -13.61 16.36
N PRO A 231 0.16 -13.23 15.15
CA PRO A 231 -0.63 -13.38 13.93
C PRO A 231 -1.01 -14.83 13.63
N LYS A 232 -0.14 -15.79 13.95
CA LYS A 232 -0.42 -17.21 13.72
C LYS A 232 -1.50 -17.75 14.67
N LEU A 233 -1.51 -17.27 15.90
CA LEU A 233 -2.55 -17.57 16.88
C LEU A 233 -3.88 -16.98 16.41
N LEU A 234 -3.89 -15.74 15.91
CA LEU A 234 -5.08 -15.13 15.33
C LEU A 234 -5.64 -15.99 14.19
N LEU A 235 -4.77 -16.37 13.23
CA LEU A 235 -5.13 -17.25 12.12
C LEU A 235 -5.71 -18.61 12.58
N THR A 236 -5.09 -19.25 13.58
CA THR A 236 -5.54 -20.57 14.08
C THR A 236 -6.88 -20.49 14.81
N ASN A 237 -7.24 -19.32 15.33
CA ASN A 237 -8.55 -19.06 15.93
C ASN A 237 -9.57 -18.47 14.94
N GLY A 238 -9.25 -18.43 13.64
CA GLY A 238 -10.16 -17.96 12.59
C GLY A 238 -10.24 -16.43 12.44
N TYR A 239 -9.23 -15.70 12.90
CA TYR A 239 -9.12 -14.24 12.74
C TYR A 239 -8.12 -13.91 11.63
N ASP A 240 -8.36 -14.41 10.43
CA ASP A 240 -7.40 -14.31 9.34
C ASP A 240 -7.12 -12.84 8.92
N GLU A 241 -8.14 -11.97 8.91
CA GLU A 241 -7.97 -10.54 8.57
C GLU A 241 -7.10 -9.81 9.58
N GLU A 242 -7.44 -9.93 10.87
CA GLU A 242 -6.67 -9.32 11.97
C GLU A 242 -5.25 -9.90 12.00
N ALA A 243 -5.07 -11.18 11.64
CA ALA A 243 -3.76 -11.78 11.50
C ALA A 243 -2.91 -11.11 10.40
N GLU A 244 -3.47 -10.86 9.22
CA GLU A 244 -2.75 -10.17 8.13
C GLU A 244 -2.45 -8.71 8.48
N LEU A 245 -3.41 -7.99 9.07
CA LEU A 245 -3.19 -6.62 9.56
C LEU A 245 -2.08 -6.59 10.61
N GLU A 246 -2.07 -7.54 11.54
CA GLU A 246 -1.02 -7.62 12.55
C GLU A 246 0.35 -7.98 11.95
N ARG A 247 0.41 -8.74 10.85
CA ARG A 247 1.68 -8.91 10.09
C ARG A 247 2.14 -7.60 9.48
N ALA A 248 1.26 -6.83 8.84
CA ALA A 248 1.59 -5.53 8.28
C ALA A 248 2.04 -4.53 9.36
N ARG A 249 1.32 -4.48 10.49
CA ARG A 249 1.71 -3.69 11.67
C ARG A 249 3.06 -4.16 12.22
N ASN A 250 3.35 -5.46 12.24
CA ASN A 250 4.64 -5.99 12.68
C ASN A 250 5.79 -5.57 11.76
N ALA A 251 5.57 -5.44 10.45
CA ALA A 251 6.58 -4.88 9.55
C ALA A 251 6.92 -3.44 9.96
N SER A 252 5.91 -2.62 10.26
CA SER A 252 6.12 -1.24 10.75
C SER A 252 6.71 -1.18 12.17
N ARG A 253 6.28 -2.06 13.08
CA ARG A 253 6.86 -2.18 14.44
C ARG A 253 8.30 -2.69 14.39
N SER A 254 8.72 -3.39 13.35
CA SER A 254 10.09 -3.85 13.22
C SER A 254 11.08 -2.67 13.22
N LEU A 255 10.69 -1.52 12.65
CA LEU A 255 11.43 -0.25 12.69
C LEU A 255 11.68 0.27 14.11
N LEU A 256 10.77 -0.02 15.05
CA LEU A 256 10.99 0.35 16.45
C LEU A 256 12.04 -0.54 17.10
N SER A 257 12.06 -1.82 16.74
CA SER A 257 12.88 -2.85 17.40
C SER A 257 14.25 -3.06 16.75
N GLN A 258 14.40 -2.77 15.46
CA GLN A 258 15.63 -3.03 14.72
C GLN A 258 16.76 -2.10 15.18
N SER A 259 18.00 -2.61 15.16
CA SER A 259 19.17 -1.77 15.41
C SER A 259 19.54 -1.02 14.13
N VAL A 260 19.51 0.30 14.16
CA VAL A 260 19.91 1.16 13.01
C VAL A 260 21.34 0.86 12.58
N ALA A 261 22.24 0.69 13.56
CA ALA A 261 23.64 0.40 13.27
C ALA A 261 23.83 -0.96 12.57
N LEU A 262 23.08 -1.99 12.98
CA LEU A 262 23.14 -3.30 12.34
C LEU A 262 22.44 -3.29 10.97
N ASN A 263 21.30 -2.61 10.85
CA ASN A 263 20.59 -2.44 9.58
C ASN A 263 21.50 -1.80 8.54
N LEU A 264 22.13 -0.67 8.88
CA LEU A 264 23.04 0.04 7.98
C LEU A 264 24.21 -0.85 7.54
N ALA A 265 24.78 -1.62 8.47
CA ALA A 265 25.86 -2.55 8.16
C ALA A 265 25.40 -3.71 7.25
N GLN A 266 24.18 -4.21 7.46
CA GLN A 266 23.59 -5.26 6.62
C GLN A 266 23.29 -4.76 5.21
N GLU A 267 22.65 -3.60 5.07
CA GLU A 267 22.30 -3.02 3.78
C GLU A 267 23.53 -2.62 2.97
N PHE A 268 24.60 -2.16 3.62
CA PHE A 268 25.88 -1.91 2.96
C PHE A 268 26.55 -3.19 2.42
N LEU A 269 26.31 -4.34 3.05
CA LEU A 269 26.89 -5.63 2.68
C LEU A 269 25.96 -6.48 1.79
N ARG A 270 24.74 -6.01 1.47
CA ARG A 270 23.72 -6.78 0.76
C ARG A 270 24.01 -6.83 -0.74
N ASP A 271 24.06 -8.03 -1.30
CA ASP A 271 24.39 -8.29 -2.70
C ASP A 271 23.21 -8.94 -3.45
N ASP A 272 22.10 -8.20 -3.56
CA ASP A 272 20.90 -8.64 -4.28
C ASP A 272 20.62 -7.68 -5.45
N GLU A 273 21.21 -7.92 -6.62
CA GLU A 273 20.78 -7.28 -7.86
C GLU A 273 19.52 -7.98 -8.38
N ARG A 274 18.32 -7.53 -7.98
CA ARG A 274 17.11 -7.77 -8.78
C ARG A 274 16.97 -6.66 -9.80
N LEU A 275 17.81 -6.72 -10.82
CA LEU A 275 17.68 -5.92 -12.02
C LEU A 275 16.51 -6.46 -12.84
N VAL A 276 15.41 -5.70 -12.89
CA VAL A 276 14.49 -5.77 -14.04
C VAL A 276 15.35 -5.41 -15.25
N ALA A 277 15.72 -6.37 -16.09
CA ALA A 277 16.71 -6.17 -17.16
C ALA A 277 16.34 -5.05 -18.15
N ALA A 278 15.06 -4.64 -18.19
CA ALA A 278 14.60 -3.47 -18.95
C ALA A 278 15.03 -2.12 -18.34
N SER A 279 15.19 -2.01 -17.01
CA SER A 279 15.60 -0.77 -16.33
C SER A 279 17.07 -0.41 -16.60
N SER A 280 17.95 -1.40 -16.84
CA SER A 280 19.35 -1.16 -17.19
C SER A 280 19.55 -0.70 -18.64
N GLN A 281 18.50 -0.78 -19.46
CA GLN A 281 18.49 -0.39 -20.87
C GLN A 281 17.30 0.53 -21.19
N LEU A 282 17.28 1.72 -20.59
CA LEU A 282 16.33 2.81 -20.94
C LEU A 282 16.64 3.45 -22.30
N TYR A 283 16.90 2.65 -23.34
CA TYR A 283 17.04 3.15 -24.70
C TYR A 283 16.08 2.39 -25.62
N ARG A 284 15.42 3.13 -26.50
CA ARG A 284 14.52 2.54 -27.49
C ARG A 284 15.29 2.03 -28.69
N VAL A 285 14.89 0.88 -29.20
CA VAL A 285 15.41 0.28 -30.44
C VAL A 285 14.28 0.34 -31.47
N ALA A 286 14.61 0.67 -32.71
CA ALA A 286 13.62 0.72 -33.77
C ALA A 286 13.11 -0.69 -34.09
N PHE A 287 11.80 -0.82 -34.34
CA PHE A 287 11.23 -2.05 -34.88
C PHE A 287 11.68 -2.26 -36.33
N SER A 288 12.04 -3.50 -36.66
CA SER A 288 12.26 -3.90 -38.04
C SER A 288 10.95 -3.93 -38.83
N GLU A 289 11.04 -3.91 -40.16
CA GLU A 289 9.87 -4.05 -41.04
C GLU A 289 9.12 -5.37 -40.77
N HIS A 290 9.87 -6.45 -40.51
CA HIS A 290 9.28 -7.75 -40.19
C HIS A 290 8.53 -7.73 -38.84
N GLU A 291 9.10 -7.14 -37.79
CA GLU A 291 8.40 -7.00 -36.51
C GLU A 291 7.16 -6.13 -36.62
N THR A 292 7.21 -5.06 -37.43
CA THR A 292 6.07 -4.18 -37.67
C THR A 292 4.90 -4.94 -38.32
N LEU A 293 5.19 -5.82 -39.28
CA LEU A 293 4.18 -6.69 -39.90
C LEU A 293 3.60 -7.68 -38.88
N LEU A 294 4.45 -8.35 -38.10
CA LEU A 294 4.02 -9.31 -37.08
C LEU A 294 3.15 -8.66 -35.99
N LEU A 295 3.50 -7.43 -35.57
CA LEU A 295 2.70 -6.66 -34.62
C LEU A 295 1.36 -6.22 -35.24
N SER A 296 1.36 -5.83 -36.52
CA SER A 296 0.13 -5.49 -37.24
C SER A 296 -0.81 -6.68 -37.37
N ASP A 297 -0.30 -7.90 -37.55
CA ASP A 297 -1.09 -9.14 -37.54
C ASP A 297 -1.71 -9.41 -36.15
N LEU A 298 -1.08 -8.91 -35.08
CA LEU A 298 -1.62 -8.87 -33.71
C LEU A 298 -2.49 -7.62 -33.45
N GLY A 299 -2.87 -6.86 -34.47
CA GLY A 299 -3.63 -5.61 -34.31
C GLY A 299 -2.88 -4.48 -33.60
N ILE A 300 -1.59 -4.66 -33.29
CA ILE A 300 -0.72 -3.67 -32.63
C ILE A 300 -0.09 -2.80 -33.71
N LYS A 301 -0.51 -1.54 -33.76
CA LYS A 301 0.00 -0.57 -34.72
C LYS A 301 1.07 0.31 -34.12
N VAL A 302 2.32 0.07 -34.51
CA VAL A 302 3.47 0.85 -34.04
C VAL A 302 3.59 2.15 -34.83
N GLY A 303 3.73 3.28 -34.13
CA GLY A 303 4.01 4.58 -34.75
C GLY A 303 2.82 5.34 -35.35
N GLU A 304 1.59 4.80 -35.24
CA GLU A 304 0.39 5.58 -35.52
C GLU A 304 0.18 6.65 -34.44
N LYS A 305 -0.19 7.87 -34.88
CA LYS A 305 -0.59 8.92 -33.93
C LYS A 305 -1.91 8.51 -33.27
N PRO A 306 -2.11 8.85 -31.98
CA PRO A 306 -3.39 8.64 -31.33
C PRO A 306 -4.52 9.18 -32.21
N ALA A 307 -5.60 8.41 -32.34
CA ALA A 307 -6.77 8.83 -33.10
C ALA A 307 -7.23 10.21 -32.62
N ALA A 308 -7.60 11.09 -33.56
CA ALA A 308 -8.09 12.41 -33.22
C ALA A 308 -9.32 12.28 -32.30
N VAL A 309 -9.31 13.00 -31.18
CA VAL A 309 -10.40 12.93 -30.20
C VAL A 309 -11.65 13.57 -30.81
N PRO A 310 -12.73 12.82 -31.10
CA PRO A 310 -13.93 13.39 -31.66
C PRO A 310 -14.77 13.99 -30.53
N ASN A 311 -15.18 15.25 -30.69
CA ASN A 311 -16.13 16.00 -29.86
C ASN A 311 -15.85 16.09 -28.35
N VAL A 312 -15.82 17.32 -27.82
CA VAL A 312 -15.66 17.57 -26.39
C VAL A 312 -16.98 17.29 -25.67
N PHE A 313 -16.97 16.35 -24.72
CA PHE A 313 -18.10 16.14 -23.80
C PHE A 313 -17.68 16.52 -22.38
N PRO A 314 -18.28 17.56 -21.79
CA PRO A 314 -17.83 18.07 -20.51
C PRO A 314 -18.52 17.33 -19.36
N TYR A 315 -18.00 16.15 -18.99
CA TYR A 315 -18.24 15.63 -17.65
C TYR A 315 -17.46 16.46 -16.65
N ASP A 316 -18.15 17.26 -15.84
CA ASP A 316 -17.48 18.01 -14.79
C ASP A 316 -17.20 17.12 -13.57
N LYS A 317 -17.99 16.07 -13.34
CA LYS A 317 -17.84 15.18 -12.18
C LYS A 317 -17.62 13.75 -12.66
N ILE A 318 -16.50 13.16 -12.28
CA ILE A 318 -16.14 11.81 -12.68
C ILE A 318 -15.83 11.03 -11.41
N ILE A 319 -16.67 10.06 -11.09
CA ILE A 319 -16.52 9.22 -9.89
C ILE A 319 -16.24 7.81 -10.35
N MET A 320 -15.09 7.30 -9.98
CA MET A 320 -14.65 5.97 -10.34
C MET A 320 -14.70 5.09 -9.10
N ILE A 321 -15.51 4.05 -9.17
CA ILE A 321 -15.61 3.01 -8.17
C ILE A 321 -14.68 1.88 -8.62
N VAL A 322 -13.65 1.62 -7.82
CA VAL A 322 -12.72 0.51 -8.03
C VAL A 322 -13.03 -0.56 -7.00
N GLY A 323 -13.73 -1.60 -7.46
CA GLY A 323 -14.05 -2.78 -6.67
C GLY A 323 -12.81 -3.60 -6.38
N GLU A 324 -12.51 -3.85 -5.11
CA GLU A 324 -11.41 -4.74 -4.71
C GLU A 324 -11.60 -6.14 -5.26
N SER A 325 -10.64 -6.67 -6.00
CA SER A 325 -10.67 -8.04 -6.52
C SER A 325 -11.96 -8.38 -7.29
N LEU A 326 -12.69 -7.40 -7.83
CA LEU A 326 -14.01 -7.62 -8.45
C LEU A 326 -13.89 -8.23 -9.85
N HIS A 327 -14.49 -9.39 -10.07
CA HIS A 327 -14.38 -10.16 -11.32
C HIS A 327 -15.70 -10.16 -12.10
N ARG A 328 -15.64 -9.90 -13.41
CA ARG A 328 -16.81 -9.79 -14.30
C ARG A 328 -17.74 -11.02 -14.22
N ASP A 329 -17.17 -12.21 -14.33
CA ASP A 329 -17.93 -13.48 -14.34
C ASP A 329 -18.51 -13.92 -12.98
N TYR A 330 -18.41 -13.07 -11.96
CA TYR A 330 -19.22 -13.20 -10.73
C TYR A 330 -20.52 -12.41 -10.79
N LEU A 331 -20.85 -11.80 -11.94
CA LEU A 331 -22.18 -11.26 -12.24
C LEU A 331 -22.99 -12.31 -12.98
N HIS A 332 -24.24 -12.49 -12.56
CA HIS A 332 -25.17 -13.45 -13.20
C HIS A 332 -25.36 -13.16 -14.69
N HIS A 333 -25.30 -11.89 -15.11
CA HIS A 333 -25.36 -11.50 -16.52
C HIS A 333 -24.36 -12.27 -17.40
N TYR A 334 -23.12 -12.46 -16.93
CA TYR A 334 -22.06 -13.13 -17.68
C TYR A 334 -21.97 -14.63 -17.37
N ASN A 335 -22.42 -15.04 -16.19
CA ASN A 335 -22.28 -16.41 -15.71
C ASN A 335 -23.55 -16.90 -15.03
N PRO A 336 -24.36 -17.76 -15.68
CA PRO A 336 -25.61 -18.26 -15.13
C PRO A 336 -25.42 -19.20 -13.92
N LEU A 337 -24.18 -19.61 -13.60
CA LEU A 337 -23.89 -20.38 -12.38
C LEU A 337 -23.91 -19.52 -11.11
N ILE A 338 -23.80 -18.19 -11.26
CA ILE A 338 -23.98 -17.24 -10.16
C ILE A 338 -25.49 -17.10 -9.92
N PRO A 339 -26.01 -17.20 -8.69
CA PRO A 339 -27.43 -16.95 -8.42
C PRO A 339 -27.86 -15.54 -8.84
N ALA A 340 -29.02 -15.41 -9.49
CA ALA A 340 -29.53 -14.11 -9.94
C ALA A 340 -29.75 -13.13 -8.78
N GLU A 341 -30.03 -13.63 -7.59
CA GLU A 341 -30.18 -12.85 -6.36
C GLU A 341 -28.87 -12.22 -5.87
N ALA A 342 -27.71 -12.69 -6.35
CA ALA A 342 -26.40 -12.17 -5.94
C ALA A 342 -26.08 -10.81 -6.56
N THR A 343 -26.49 -10.55 -7.80
CA THR A 343 -26.08 -9.35 -8.56
C THR A 343 -27.20 -8.57 -9.24
N PRO A 344 -28.45 -8.54 -8.75
CA PRO A 344 -29.58 -7.99 -9.52
C PRO A 344 -29.42 -6.52 -9.90
N PHE A 345 -28.74 -5.71 -9.08
CA PHE A 345 -28.51 -4.29 -9.37
C PHE A 345 -27.34 -4.11 -10.35
N LEU A 346 -26.21 -4.80 -10.13
CA LEU A 346 -25.08 -4.80 -11.06
C LEU A 346 -25.50 -5.27 -12.47
N ASP A 347 -26.27 -6.36 -12.56
CA ASP A 347 -26.79 -6.87 -13.82
C ASP A 347 -27.71 -5.85 -14.51
N SER A 348 -28.50 -5.09 -13.72
CA SER A 348 -29.33 -4.01 -14.26
C SER A 348 -28.50 -2.85 -14.83
N LEU A 349 -27.33 -2.56 -14.26
CA LEU A 349 -26.42 -1.55 -14.78
C LEU A 349 -25.78 -2.00 -16.09
N VAL A 350 -25.32 -3.26 -16.16
CA VAL A 350 -24.80 -3.85 -17.40
C VAL A 350 -25.87 -3.79 -18.50
N ALA A 351 -27.11 -4.16 -18.20
CA ALA A 351 -28.18 -4.12 -19.18
C ALA A 351 -28.54 -2.70 -19.67
N ALA A 352 -28.37 -1.67 -18.83
CA ALA A 352 -28.85 -0.32 -19.10
C ALA A 352 -27.80 0.65 -19.64
N TYR A 353 -26.51 0.39 -19.38
CA TYR A 353 -25.44 1.36 -19.63
C TYR A 353 -24.32 0.78 -20.50
N PRO A 354 -23.55 1.65 -21.22
CA PRO A 354 -22.36 1.23 -21.93
C PRO A 354 -21.39 0.47 -21.02
N HIS A 355 -20.99 -0.72 -21.43
CA HIS A 355 -20.08 -1.59 -20.68
C HIS A 355 -19.19 -2.39 -21.62
N SER A 356 -18.01 -2.78 -21.12
CA SER A 356 -17.12 -3.66 -21.85
C SER A 356 -17.35 -5.09 -21.41
N ASP A 357 -17.73 -5.95 -22.34
CA ASP A 357 -17.75 -7.38 -22.13
C ASP A 357 -16.32 -7.89 -22.03
N ARG A 358 -15.39 -7.43 -22.88
CA ARG A 358 -14.05 -8.01 -23.01
C ARG A 358 -12.92 -7.12 -22.49
N TYR A 359 -13.07 -6.59 -21.28
CA TYR A 359 -12.04 -5.79 -20.61
C TYR A 359 -11.27 -6.64 -19.59
N TYR A 360 -9.93 -6.67 -19.68
CA TYR A 360 -9.10 -7.61 -18.94
C TYR A 360 -8.05 -6.94 -18.05
N THR A 361 -7.74 -7.59 -16.93
CA THR A 361 -6.67 -7.15 -16.02
C THR A 361 -5.32 -7.10 -16.74
N SER A 362 -4.54 -6.04 -16.55
CA SER A 362 -3.19 -5.99 -17.12
C SER A 362 -2.12 -6.39 -16.10
N ASN A 363 -2.41 -6.27 -14.81
CA ASN A 363 -1.47 -6.49 -13.72
C ASN A 363 -2.21 -6.87 -12.43
N LYS A 364 -1.49 -7.47 -11.49
CA LYS A 364 -1.98 -7.77 -10.13
C LYS A 364 -0.82 -7.81 -9.12
N PRO A 365 -1.06 -7.63 -7.82
CA PRO A 365 -2.32 -7.29 -7.15
C PRO A 365 -2.69 -5.78 -7.28
N THR A 366 -3.45 -5.22 -6.34
CA THR A 366 -4.05 -3.87 -6.36
C THR A 366 -3.11 -2.80 -6.87
N THR A 367 -1.93 -2.64 -6.28
CA THR A 367 -1.00 -1.55 -6.63
C THR A 367 -0.58 -1.62 -8.11
N GLN A 368 -0.31 -2.81 -8.64
CA GLN A 368 0.10 -3.03 -10.03
C GLN A 368 -1.11 -2.85 -10.98
N GLY A 369 -2.31 -3.27 -10.56
CA GLY A 369 -3.55 -3.03 -11.29
C GLY A 369 -3.86 -1.54 -11.42
N LEU A 370 -3.81 -0.81 -10.30
CA LEU A 370 -3.96 0.66 -10.25
C LEU A 370 -2.88 1.38 -11.07
N ASN A 371 -1.65 0.85 -11.10
CA ASN A 371 -0.59 1.36 -11.97
C ASN A 371 -0.99 1.28 -13.45
N SER A 372 -1.49 0.12 -13.89
CA SER A 372 -2.01 -0.05 -15.25
C SER A 372 -3.13 0.95 -15.55
N LEU A 373 -4.05 1.10 -14.59
CA LEU A 373 -5.25 1.90 -14.72
C LEU A 373 -4.96 3.41 -14.79
N PHE A 374 -4.00 3.92 -14.02
CA PHE A 374 -3.73 5.36 -13.91
C PHE A 374 -2.53 5.85 -14.70
N LEU A 375 -1.51 5.01 -14.94
CA LEU A 375 -0.35 5.37 -15.76
C LEU A 375 -0.49 4.88 -17.20
N SER A 376 -1.46 4.00 -17.48
CA SER A 376 -1.56 3.33 -18.78
C SER A 376 -0.25 2.62 -19.13
N GLN A 377 0.34 1.92 -18.14
CA GLN A 377 1.62 1.21 -18.27
C GLN A 377 1.46 -0.27 -17.97
N LEU A 378 2.04 -1.09 -18.84
CA LEU A 378 1.96 -2.54 -18.71
C LEU A 378 2.97 -3.10 -17.70
N LEU A 379 4.18 -2.55 -17.63
CA LEU A 379 5.17 -2.96 -16.62
C LEU A 379 4.98 -2.14 -15.33
N TYR A 380 5.07 -2.81 -14.19
CA TYR A 380 5.18 -2.18 -12.87
C TYR A 380 6.64 -2.23 -12.39
N THR A 381 7.22 -1.07 -12.12
CA THR A 381 8.53 -0.95 -11.46
C THR A 381 8.53 0.18 -10.44
N GLU A 382 9.50 0.19 -9.52
CA GLU A 382 9.69 1.31 -8.58
C GLU A 382 10.24 2.58 -9.27
N ASP A 383 10.89 2.43 -10.42
CA ASP A 383 11.39 3.57 -11.21
C ASP A 383 10.25 4.50 -11.69
N GLN A 384 9.01 4.00 -11.77
CA GLN A 384 7.82 4.77 -12.14
C GLN A 384 7.31 5.67 -11.00
N ALA A 385 7.85 5.57 -9.78
CA ALA A 385 7.42 6.34 -8.61
C ALA A 385 8.19 7.67 -8.46
N PHE A 386 7.98 8.63 -9.38
CA PHE A 386 8.61 9.96 -9.37
C PHE A 386 7.62 11.12 -9.48
N GLU A 387 7.99 12.28 -8.91
CA GLU A 387 7.12 13.45 -8.69
C GLU A 387 6.61 14.17 -9.95
N ASN A 388 7.01 13.76 -11.15
CA ASN A 388 6.59 14.39 -12.42
C ASN A 388 6.11 13.38 -13.46
N ASN A 389 5.62 12.24 -12.99
CA ASN A 389 5.04 11.21 -13.82
C ASN A 389 3.84 11.73 -14.66
N SER A 390 3.68 11.26 -15.90
CA SER A 390 2.45 11.41 -16.68
C SER A 390 1.41 10.40 -16.17
N THR A 391 0.35 10.86 -15.51
CA THR A 391 -0.71 10.00 -14.94
C THR A 391 -2.09 10.58 -15.24
N LEU A 392 -3.14 9.75 -15.16
CA LEU A 392 -4.52 10.19 -15.32
C LEU A 392 -4.87 11.33 -14.35
N PHE A 393 -4.53 11.17 -13.08
CA PHE A 393 -4.72 12.19 -12.04
C PHE A 393 -4.10 13.54 -12.42
N ARG A 394 -2.83 13.54 -12.83
CA ARG A 394 -2.12 14.78 -13.18
C ARG A 394 -2.60 15.41 -14.48
N VAL A 395 -2.99 14.59 -15.45
CA VAL A 395 -3.59 15.10 -16.70
C VAL A 395 -4.91 15.78 -16.39
N LEU A 396 -5.76 15.19 -15.55
CA LEU A 396 -7.04 15.79 -15.14
C LEU A 396 -6.84 17.05 -14.29
N GLU A 397 -5.88 17.05 -13.36
CA GLU A 397 -5.52 18.24 -12.57
C GLU A 397 -5.08 19.40 -13.48
N LYS A 398 -4.20 19.14 -14.46
CA LYS A 398 -3.80 20.15 -15.48
C LYS A 398 -4.97 20.66 -16.31
N ASN A 399 -6.07 19.91 -16.41
CA ASN A 399 -7.30 20.28 -17.10
C ASN A 399 -8.40 20.81 -16.14
N GLY A 400 -8.01 21.18 -14.91
CA GLY A 400 -8.84 21.92 -13.96
C GLY A 400 -9.73 21.06 -13.06
N TYR A 401 -9.51 19.75 -12.97
CA TYR A 401 -10.20 18.89 -12.02
C TYR A 401 -9.50 18.93 -10.66
N ASP A 402 -10.27 19.14 -9.60
CA ASP A 402 -9.84 18.75 -8.25
C ASP A 402 -9.79 17.21 -8.22
N THR A 403 -8.67 16.61 -7.79
CA THR A 403 -8.49 15.16 -7.87
C THR A 403 -8.33 14.48 -6.52
N LEU A 404 -9.12 13.45 -6.24
CA LEU A 404 -9.16 12.78 -4.95
C LEU A 404 -9.09 11.25 -5.09
N PHE A 405 -8.27 10.62 -4.26
CA PHE A 405 -8.27 9.17 -4.07
C PHE A 405 -8.77 8.87 -2.65
N LEU A 406 -9.86 8.13 -2.54
CA LEU A 406 -10.47 7.70 -1.30
C LEU A 406 -10.24 6.20 -1.11
N GLU A 407 -9.45 5.88 -0.09
CA GLU A 407 -9.01 4.53 0.28
C GLU A 407 -9.76 4.04 1.52
N ALA A 408 -10.29 2.83 1.46
CA ALA A 408 -11.00 2.22 2.58
C ALA A 408 -10.05 1.73 3.67
N THR A 409 -8.85 1.32 3.30
CA THR A 409 -7.83 0.83 4.21
C THR A 409 -7.13 1.95 4.97
N SER A 410 -6.34 1.54 5.97
CA SER A 410 -5.51 2.43 6.77
C SER A 410 -4.40 3.08 5.94
N GLN A 411 -4.09 4.34 6.19
CA GLN A 411 -2.94 5.03 5.57
C GLN A 411 -1.57 4.38 5.88
N TYR A 412 -1.54 3.42 6.81
CA TYR A 412 -0.34 2.64 7.17
C TYR A 412 -0.23 1.32 6.44
N TYR A 413 -1.25 0.98 5.65
CA TYR A 413 -1.21 -0.21 4.83
C TYR A 413 -0.19 -0.02 3.70
N ASN A 414 0.82 -0.89 3.69
CA ASN A 414 1.78 -1.08 2.60
C ASN A 414 2.42 0.21 2.02
N ASP A 415 2.59 1.25 2.83
CA ASP A 415 3.11 2.57 2.43
C ASP A 415 2.28 3.31 1.35
N GLU A 416 1.05 2.86 1.05
CA GLU A 416 0.26 3.34 -0.09
C GLU A 416 -0.04 4.84 -0.01
N PHE A 417 -0.28 5.37 1.19
CA PHE A 417 -0.53 6.80 1.40
C PHE A 417 0.57 7.71 0.84
N ARG A 418 1.85 7.31 0.99
CA ARG A 418 3.00 8.07 0.46
C ARG A 418 3.31 7.65 -0.97
N ALA A 419 3.40 6.34 -1.20
CA ALA A 419 3.78 5.78 -2.49
C ALA A 419 2.81 6.23 -3.60
N TYR A 420 1.50 6.21 -3.34
CA TYR A 420 0.51 6.57 -4.35
C TYR A 420 0.57 8.06 -4.65
N LYS A 421 0.65 8.95 -3.64
CA LYS A 421 0.85 10.40 -3.86
C LYS A 421 1.99 10.69 -4.81
N LYS A 422 3.14 10.06 -4.59
CA LYS A 422 4.31 10.22 -5.45
C LYS A 422 4.09 9.63 -6.84
N ARG A 423 3.60 8.38 -6.91
CA ARG A 423 3.47 7.58 -8.14
C ARG A 423 2.32 8.04 -9.05
N PHE A 424 1.11 8.20 -8.50
CA PHE A 424 -0.10 8.54 -9.24
C PHE A 424 -0.40 10.05 -9.24
N GLY A 425 0.03 10.82 -8.24
CA GLY A 425 -0.06 12.29 -8.27
C GLY A 425 -1.45 12.90 -8.09
N MET A 426 -2.33 12.26 -7.32
CA MET A 426 -3.60 12.84 -6.87
C MET A 426 -3.34 14.02 -5.93
N SER A 427 -4.18 15.05 -6.00
CA SER A 427 -4.05 16.24 -5.15
C SER A 427 -4.41 15.93 -3.68
N THR A 428 -5.42 15.07 -3.48
CA THR A 428 -5.91 14.68 -2.17
C THR A 428 -5.97 13.16 -2.07
N TYR A 429 -5.38 12.59 -1.03
CA TYR A 429 -5.56 11.18 -0.66
C TYR A 429 -6.20 11.15 0.72
N ARG A 430 -7.29 10.42 0.87
CA ARG A 430 -7.97 10.20 2.15
C ARG A 430 -8.04 8.71 2.43
N ALA A 431 -7.67 8.33 3.64
CA ALA A 431 -7.71 6.95 4.11
C ALA A 431 -8.72 6.79 5.25
N LYS A 432 -8.82 5.58 5.80
CA LYS A 432 -9.59 5.26 7.01
C LYS A 432 -9.48 6.31 8.11
N GLU A 433 -8.27 6.72 8.48
CA GLU A 433 -8.03 7.66 9.59
C GLU A 433 -8.62 9.05 9.33
N ASP A 434 -8.75 9.46 8.07
CA ASP A 434 -9.40 10.72 7.72
C ASP A 434 -10.91 10.62 7.77
N LEU A 435 -11.49 9.42 7.63
CA LEU A 435 -12.92 9.18 7.85
C LEU A 435 -13.20 9.12 9.36
N GLU A 436 -12.31 8.51 10.15
CA GLU A 436 -12.41 8.52 11.62
C GLU A 436 -12.46 9.95 12.19
N LYS A 437 -11.65 10.87 11.63
CA LYS A 437 -11.68 12.29 12.00
C LYS A 437 -13.01 12.98 11.66
N GLU A 438 -13.72 12.53 10.64
CA GLU A 438 -15.07 13.02 10.29
C GLU A 438 -16.17 12.39 11.15
N GLY A 439 -15.83 11.47 12.06
CA GLY A 439 -16.75 10.86 13.01
C GLY A 439 -17.31 9.51 12.57
N TYR A 440 -16.82 8.94 11.46
CA TYR A 440 -17.05 7.55 11.11
C TYR A 440 -16.38 6.65 12.13
N ILE A 441 -17.07 5.60 12.58
CA ILE A 441 -16.53 4.57 13.48
C ILE A 441 -17.14 3.23 13.06
N GLY A 442 -16.59 2.12 13.55
CA GLY A 442 -16.99 0.78 13.10
C GLY A 442 -16.24 0.37 11.84
N SER A 443 -14.91 0.37 11.95
CA SER A 443 -14.01 -0.26 10.97
C SER A 443 -13.11 -1.28 11.69
N SER A 444 -13.54 -2.55 11.67
CA SER A 444 -12.74 -3.72 12.04
C SER A 444 -12.10 -4.34 10.81
N GLY A 445 -11.09 -5.21 10.92
CA GLY A 445 -10.50 -5.84 9.73
C GLY A 445 -9.86 -4.82 8.77
N TRP A 446 -10.07 -4.99 7.46
CA TRP A 446 -9.31 -4.30 6.42
C TRP A 446 -9.51 -2.79 6.31
N GLY A 447 -10.68 -2.25 6.69
CA GLY A 447 -11.00 -0.85 6.41
C GLY A 447 -12.44 -0.47 6.77
N PHE A 448 -12.92 0.64 6.23
CA PHE A 448 -14.36 0.92 6.28
C PHE A 448 -15.07 0.11 5.21
N HIS A 449 -16.25 -0.42 5.55
CA HIS A 449 -17.09 -1.14 4.61
C HIS A 449 -17.59 -0.23 3.48
N ASN A 450 -17.96 -0.84 2.36
CA ASN A 450 -18.40 -0.19 1.13
C ASN A 450 -19.51 0.83 1.34
N ASP A 451 -20.45 0.57 2.26
CA ASP A 451 -21.55 1.49 2.57
C ASP A 451 -21.06 2.82 3.16
N VAL A 452 -20.06 2.77 4.05
CA VAL A 452 -19.40 3.96 4.60
C VAL A 452 -18.58 4.67 3.52
N MET A 453 -17.86 3.92 2.69
CA MET A 453 -17.10 4.47 1.57
C MET A 453 -18.01 5.22 0.59
N TYR A 454 -19.16 4.64 0.24
CA TYR A 454 -20.15 5.26 -0.63
C TYR A 454 -20.86 6.45 0.02
N GLU A 455 -21.15 6.40 1.32
CA GLU A 455 -21.68 7.55 2.05
C GLU A 455 -20.72 8.74 1.99
N GLU A 456 -19.42 8.48 2.21
CA GLU A 456 -18.40 9.53 2.15
C GLU A 456 -18.23 10.06 0.72
N THR A 457 -18.28 9.19 -0.30
CA THR A 457 -18.28 9.60 -1.71
C THR A 457 -19.44 10.53 -2.02
N VAL A 458 -20.66 10.19 -1.58
CA VAL A 458 -21.84 11.05 -1.72
C VAL A 458 -21.60 12.40 -1.05
N ARG A 459 -21.09 12.42 0.19
CA ARG A 459 -20.82 13.66 0.94
C ARG A 459 -19.80 14.55 0.22
N ILE A 460 -18.71 13.96 -0.30
CA ILE A 460 -17.69 14.69 -1.06
C ILE A 460 -18.26 15.23 -2.36
N MET A 461 -19.10 14.47 -3.08
CA MET A 461 -19.80 14.96 -4.27
C MET A 461 -20.70 16.16 -3.97
N GLU A 462 -21.41 16.14 -2.82
CA GLU A 462 -22.24 17.28 -2.40
C GLU A 462 -21.43 18.55 -2.15
N GLN A 463 -20.25 18.41 -1.54
CA GLN A 463 -19.34 19.53 -1.28
C GLN A 463 -18.75 20.12 -2.57
N ASN A 464 -18.68 19.33 -3.64
CA ASN A 464 -18.04 19.69 -4.92
C ASN A 464 -19.01 19.88 -6.09
N ARG A 465 -20.31 20.12 -5.82
CA ARG A 465 -21.36 20.27 -6.87
C ARG A 465 -21.03 21.25 -8.01
N ASN A 466 -20.29 22.31 -7.71
CA ASN A 466 -20.00 23.41 -8.64
C ASN A 466 -18.56 23.40 -9.18
N LYS A 467 -17.83 22.29 -8.99
CA LYS A 467 -16.44 22.16 -9.41
C LYS A 467 -16.28 21.03 -10.42
N LYS A 468 -15.20 21.11 -11.21
CA LYS A 468 -14.68 19.93 -11.90
C LYS A 468 -13.99 19.04 -10.88
N PHE A 469 -14.39 17.79 -10.81
CA PHE A 469 -13.97 16.87 -9.75
C PHE A 469 -13.80 15.46 -10.30
N PHE A 470 -12.62 14.89 -10.09
CA PHE A 470 -12.31 13.50 -10.37
C PHE A 470 -12.01 12.78 -9.07
N MET A 471 -12.76 11.74 -8.78
CA MET A 471 -12.60 10.96 -7.55
C MET A 471 -12.52 9.48 -7.86
N VAL A 472 -11.54 8.82 -7.26
CA VAL A 472 -11.52 7.36 -7.17
C VAL A 472 -11.95 6.97 -5.77
N THR A 473 -12.93 6.08 -5.67
CA THR A 473 -13.33 5.39 -4.42
C THR A 473 -12.90 3.93 -4.57
N LYS A 474 -11.91 3.50 -3.79
CA LYS A 474 -11.45 2.12 -3.77
C LYS A 474 -12.12 1.38 -2.60
N THR A 475 -12.83 0.30 -2.91
CA THR A 475 -13.52 -0.53 -1.91
C THR A 475 -12.59 -1.61 -1.36
N ILE A 476 -13.04 -2.40 -0.38
CA ILE A 476 -12.21 -3.41 0.29
C ILE A 476 -12.97 -4.68 0.74
N ASP A 477 -14.30 -4.69 0.71
CA ASP A 477 -15.10 -5.79 1.30
C ASP A 477 -15.01 -7.12 0.52
N SER A 478 -14.50 -7.04 -0.70
CA SER A 478 -14.13 -8.18 -1.53
C SER A 478 -12.62 -8.48 -1.47
N HIS A 479 -11.92 -8.04 -0.42
CA HIS A 479 -10.57 -8.54 -0.11
C HIS A 479 -10.65 -9.90 0.59
N GLN A 480 -9.75 -10.81 0.22
CA GLN A 480 -9.62 -12.09 0.91
C GLN A 480 -8.99 -11.91 2.31
N PRO A 481 -9.27 -12.78 3.29
CA PRO A 481 -10.19 -13.91 3.27
C PRO A 481 -11.65 -13.49 3.36
N TYR A 482 -12.53 -14.23 2.68
CA TYR A 482 -13.97 -13.93 2.63
C TYR A 482 -14.75 -14.65 3.74
N PRO A 483 -15.87 -14.06 4.24
CA PRO A 483 -16.43 -12.78 3.87
C PRO A 483 -16.00 -11.64 4.82
N TYR A 484 -15.48 -10.55 4.26
CA TYR A 484 -15.29 -9.29 4.96
C TYR A 484 -16.41 -8.32 4.55
N CYS A 485 -17.64 -8.55 5.04
CA CYS A 485 -18.79 -7.74 4.64
C CYS A 485 -19.75 -7.49 5.80
N GLY A 486 -20.48 -6.37 5.73
CA GLY A 486 -21.45 -5.96 6.75
C GLY A 486 -22.76 -6.76 6.82
N LEU A 487 -22.82 -7.98 6.26
CA LEU A 487 -24.04 -8.79 6.20
C LEU A 487 -24.21 -9.65 7.46
N THR A 488 -25.43 -9.65 8.02
CA THR A 488 -25.82 -10.69 8.98
C THR A 488 -26.24 -11.96 8.23
N ASP A 489 -26.15 -13.14 8.87
CA ASP A 489 -26.61 -14.40 8.25
C ASP A 489 -28.09 -14.36 7.82
N ALA A 490 -28.92 -13.52 8.45
CA ALA A 490 -30.32 -13.34 8.10
C ALA A 490 -30.50 -12.57 6.78
N ASP A 491 -29.59 -11.64 6.48
CA ASP A 491 -29.67 -10.75 5.31
C ASP A 491 -29.10 -11.38 4.03
N ILE A 492 -28.41 -12.52 4.16
CA ILE A 492 -27.89 -13.26 2.99
C ILE A 492 -29.05 -14.04 2.34
N PRO A 493 -29.24 -13.95 1.01
CA PRO A 493 -30.19 -14.80 0.28
C PRO A 493 -29.91 -16.31 0.45
N ALA A 494 -30.96 -17.13 0.45
CA ALA A 494 -30.82 -18.59 0.56
C ALA A 494 -29.96 -19.17 -0.58
N ALA A 495 -30.18 -18.72 -1.82
CA ALA A 495 -29.42 -19.16 -2.99
C ALA A 495 -27.90 -18.92 -2.89
N ILE A 496 -27.47 -17.95 -2.07
CA ILE A 496 -26.06 -17.69 -1.77
C ILE A 496 -25.57 -18.56 -0.60
N LYS A 497 -26.39 -18.70 0.46
CA LYS A 497 -26.09 -19.58 1.61
C LYS A 497 -25.93 -21.04 1.18
N ASP A 498 -26.71 -21.48 0.21
CA ASP A 498 -26.70 -22.83 -0.34
C ASP A 498 -25.47 -23.12 -1.22
N GLN A 499 -24.57 -22.13 -1.39
CA GLN A 499 -23.27 -22.25 -2.07
C GLN A 499 -22.10 -22.21 -1.05
N PRO A 500 -21.99 -23.16 -0.11
CA PRO A 500 -21.03 -23.09 1.01
C PRO A 500 -19.56 -23.12 0.57
N ASN A 501 -19.30 -23.50 -0.68
CA ASN A 501 -17.96 -23.55 -1.27
C ASN A 501 -17.59 -22.27 -2.05
N ASN A 502 -18.51 -21.31 -2.17
CA ASN A 502 -18.29 -20.05 -2.89
C ASN A 502 -18.57 -18.85 -1.96
N VAL A 503 -17.73 -18.74 -0.93
CA VAL A 503 -17.84 -17.70 0.12
C VAL A 503 -17.70 -16.28 -0.44
N TYR A 504 -17.09 -16.12 -1.61
CA TYR A 504 -16.93 -14.83 -2.30
C TYR A 504 -18.27 -14.21 -2.73
N LEU A 505 -19.29 -15.05 -3.02
CA LEU A 505 -20.62 -14.56 -3.39
C LEU A 505 -21.25 -13.65 -2.34
N LYS A 506 -20.89 -13.81 -1.05
CA LYS A 506 -21.34 -12.92 0.02
C LYS A 506 -20.79 -11.50 -0.17
N GLY A 507 -19.50 -11.38 -0.50
CA GLY A 507 -18.87 -10.10 -0.81
C GLY A 507 -19.44 -9.46 -2.08
N ILE A 508 -19.68 -10.27 -3.12
CA ILE A 508 -20.33 -9.79 -4.36
C ILE A 508 -21.76 -9.29 -4.11
N TYR A 509 -22.54 -10.00 -3.29
CA TYR A 509 -23.88 -9.55 -2.93
C TYR A 509 -23.84 -8.26 -2.09
N TRP A 510 -22.88 -8.15 -1.18
CA TRP A 510 -22.66 -6.93 -0.42
C TRP A 510 -22.29 -5.74 -1.32
N GLU A 511 -21.36 -5.92 -2.26
CA GLU A 511 -21.02 -4.95 -3.29
C GLU A 511 -22.28 -4.51 -4.08
N ASN A 512 -23.10 -5.48 -4.49
CA ASN A 512 -24.34 -5.21 -5.21
C ASN A 512 -25.33 -4.34 -4.41
N ILE A 513 -25.63 -4.67 -3.15
CA ILE A 513 -26.64 -3.94 -2.38
C ILE A 513 -26.14 -2.58 -1.90
N THR A 514 -24.84 -2.46 -1.57
CA THR A 514 -24.24 -1.18 -1.16
C THR A 514 -24.16 -0.22 -2.34
N LEU A 515 -23.83 -0.73 -3.53
CA LEU A 515 -23.87 0.06 -4.77
C LEU A 515 -25.31 0.46 -5.14
N GLN A 516 -26.30 -0.41 -4.93
CA GLN A 516 -27.71 -0.04 -5.11
C GLN A 516 -28.11 1.14 -4.22
N LYS A 517 -27.73 1.10 -2.94
CA LYS A 517 -27.96 2.21 -2.01
C LYS A 517 -27.21 3.47 -2.45
N PHE A 518 -25.96 3.36 -2.88
CA PHE A 518 -25.18 4.48 -3.41
C PHE A 518 -25.91 5.22 -4.55
N PHE A 519 -26.39 4.48 -5.56
CA PHE A 519 -27.13 5.09 -6.67
C PHE A 519 -28.48 5.67 -6.25
N GLN A 520 -29.14 5.08 -5.26
CA GLN A 520 -30.35 5.64 -4.65
C GLN A 520 -30.04 6.97 -3.94
N ASP A 521 -28.95 7.03 -3.15
CA ASP A 521 -28.48 8.25 -2.49
C ASP A 521 -28.11 9.35 -3.51
N LEU A 522 -27.44 8.98 -4.63
CA LEU A 522 -27.14 9.91 -5.72
C LEU A 522 -28.41 10.49 -6.35
N LYS A 523 -29.45 9.66 -6.54
CA LYS A 523 -30.73 10.09 -7.10
C LYS A 523 -31.45 11.04 -6.13
N ASP A 524 -31.57 10.66 -4.87
CA ASP A 524 -32.30 11.42 -3.85
C ASP A 524 -31.66 12.79 -3.59
N ARG A 525 -30.33 12.87 -3.71
CA ARG A 525 -29.56 14.11 -3.54
C ARG A 525 -29.32 14.87 -4.84
N ASN A 526 -29.86 14.42 -5.97
CA ASN A 526 -29.66 15.03 -7.29
C ASN A 526 -28.17 15.23 -7.64
N LEU A 527 -27.37 14.17 -7.50
CA LEU A 527 -25.93 14.18 -7.78
C LEU A 527 -25.56 13.53 -9.12
N LEU A 528 -26.46 12.70 -9.67
CA LEU A 528 -26.33 12.15 -11.01
C LEU A 528 -27.04 13.06 -12.02
N ASP A 529 -26.33 14.06 -12.54
CA ASP A 529 -26.77 14.99 -13.59
C ASP A 529 -26.10 14.69 -14.94
N ASP A 530 -26.41 15.43 -16.00
CA ASP A 530 -25.88 15.20 -17.35
C ASP A 530 -24.36 15.46 -17.50
N LYS A 531 -23.74 16.00 -16.45
CA LYS A 531 -22.30 16.27 -16.34
C LYS A 531 -21.61 15.34 -15.35
N THR A 532 -22.32 14.35 -14.81
CA THR A 532 -21.77 13.34 -13.91
C THR A 532 -21.57 12.02 -14.66
N LEU A 533 -20.34 11.51 -14.63
CA LEU A 533 -19.98 10.16 -15.06
C LEU A 533 -19.60 9.33 -13.84
N ILE A 534 -20.28 8.21 -13.62
CA ILE A 534 -19.86 7.18 -12.67
C ILE A 534 -19.24 6.04 -13.48
N VAL A 535 -18.04 5.60 -13.12
CA VAL A 535 -17.37 4.45 -13.72
C VAL A 535 -17.26 3.37 -12.68
N ILE A 536 -17.69 2.15 -12.99
CA ILE A 536 -17.52 0.98 -12.13
C ILE A 536 -16.51 0.05 -12.79
N THR A 537 -15.41 -0.23 -12.09
CA THR A 537 -14.40 -1.18 -12.55
C THR A 537 -13.69 -1.85 -11.36
N SER A 538 -12.59 -2.54 -11.63
CA SER A 538 -11.84 -3.32 -10.64
C SER A 538 -10.34 -3.03 -10.73
N ASP A 539 -9.64 -3.25 -9.62
CA ASP A 539 -8.19 -3.22 -9.54
C ASP A 539 -7.58 -4.50 -10.14
N HIS A 540 -8.13 -5.67 -9.84
CA HIS A 540 -7.78 -6.96 -10.45
C HIS A 540 -8.84 -8.03 -10.17
N ASN A 541 -8.59 -9.26 -10.63
CA ASN A 541 -9.43 -10.41 -10.32
C ASN A 541 -8.99 -11.09 -9.01
N PRO A 542 -9.86 -11.84 -8.32
CA PRO A 542 -9.52 -12.44 -7.04
C PRO A 542 -8.42 -13.49 -7.22
N HIS A 543 -7.50 -13.53 -6.26
CA HIS A 543 -6.42 -14.51 -6.24
C HIS A 543 -6.86 -15.81 -5.55
N PRO A 544 -6.43 -16.99 -6.04
CA PRO A 544 -6.57 -18.23 -5.29
C PRO A 544 -5.75 -18.13 -3.99
N SER A 545 -6.40 -18.18 -2.83
CA SER A 545 -5.69 -18.21 -1.54
C SER A 545 -5.17 -19.63 -1.23
N GLN A 546 -4.08 -19.70 -0.44
CA GLN A 546 -3.51 -20.98 -0.01
C GLN A 546 -4.44 -21.78 0.93
N ASN A 547 -5.44 -21.13 1.52
CA ASN A 547 -6.41 -21.77 2.39
C ASN A 547 -7.46 -22.53 1.53
N ALA A 548 -7.74 -23.78 1.92
CA ALA A 548 -8.51 -24.75 1.13
C ALA A 548 -9.93 -24.29 0.75
N HIS A 549 -10.52 -23.39 1.54
CA HIS A 549 -11.84 -22.81 1.25
C HIS A 549 -11.83 -21.83 0.07
N TYR A 550 -10.68 -21.23 -0.24
CA TYR A 550 -10.51 -20.24 -1.30
C TYR A 550 -9.87 -20.81 -2.56
N LYS A 551 -9.34 -22.05 -2.51
CA LYS A 551 -8.77 -22.74 -3.67
C LYS A 551 -9.75 -22.96 -4.82
N ARG A 552 -11.06 -22.96 -4.52
CA ARG A 552 -12.13 -23.12 -5.53
C ARG A 552 -12.55 -21.80 -6.17
N LEU A 553 -12.17 -20.67 -5.58
CA LEU A 553 -12.33 -19.36 -6.23
C LEU A 553 -11.34 -19.32 -7.38
N GLY A 554 -11.85 -19.19 -8.60
CA GLY A 554 -10.99 -19.25 -9.77
C GLY A 554 -10.77 -20.68 -10.29
N GLU A 555 -11.79 -21.55 -10.31
CA GLU A 555 -11.74 -22.78 -11.13
C GLU A 555 -12.25 -22.49 -12.56
N GLY A 556 -11.76 -23.25 -13.55
CA GLY A 556 -12.11 -23.05 -14.96
C GLY A 556 -11.64 -21.69 -15.50
N ASP A 557 -12.50 -20.99 -16.23
CA ASP A 557 -12.16 -19.68 -16.82
C ASP A 557 -11.98 -18.58 -15.76
N LEU A 558 -12.46 -18.78 -14.53
CA LEU A 558 -12.21 -17.87 -13.41
C LEU A 558 -10.75 -17.94 -12.91
N SER A 559 -10.00 -18.99 -13.29
CA SER A 559 -8.56 -19.18 -12.96
C SER A 559 -7.63 -18.35 -13.84
N LEU A 560 -8.20 -17.73 -14.88
CA LEU A 560 -7.43 -17.09 -15.91
C LEU A 560 -6.54 -16.00 -15.32
N THR A 561 -5.27 -16.02 -15.72
CA THR A 561 -4.30 -15.05 -15.21
C THR A 561 -4.55 -13.65 -15.78
N LEU A 562 -4.99 -13.58 -17.04
CA LEU A 562 -5.53 -12.37 -17.68
C LEU A 562 -7.06 -12.37 -17.53
N ALA A 563 -7.60 -12.23 -16.33
CA ALA A 563 -9.05 -12.35 -16.10
C ALA A 563 -9.85 -11.11 -16.53
N PRO A 564 -11.14 -11.28 -16.89
CA PRO A 564 -12.02 -10.17 -17.24
C PRO A 564 -12.49 -9.39 -16.00
N LEU A 565 -12.42 -8.06 -16.10
CA LEU A 565 -12.86 -7.12 -15.08
C LEU A 565 -14.17 -6.44 -15.55
N PRO A 566 -15.10 -6.08 -14.65
CA PRO A 566 -16.22 -5.24 -15.03
C PRO A 566 -15.70 -3.87 -15.47
N LEU A 567 -16.34 -3.27 -16.46
CA LEU A 567 -16.17 -1.87 -16.83
C LEU A 567 -17.51 -1.34 -17.31
N ILE A 568 -18.14 -0.49 -16.51
CA ILE A 568 -19.48 0.06 -16.77
C ILE A 568 -19.43 1.58 -16.64
N PHE A 569 -19.99 2.29 -17.63
CA PHE A 569 -20.05 3.75 -17.67
C PHE A 569 -21.49 4.24 -17.46
N VAL A 570 -21.78 4.76 -16.26
CA VAL A 570 -23.11 5.19 -15.86
C VAL A 570 -23.22 6.71 -15.91
N SER A 571 -24.11 7.23 -16.75
CA SER A 571 -24.33 8.66 -16.96
C SER A 571 -25.72 8.92 -17.55
N LYS A 572 -26.28 10.11 -17.33
CA LYS A 572 -27.49 10.55 -18.04
C LYS A 572 -27.21 10.95 -19.50
N ASN A 573 -25.98 11.38 -19.79
CA ASN A 573 -25.55 11.80 -21.12
C ASN A 573 -24.68 10.71 -21.77
N LEU A 574 -25.28 9.78 -22.50
CA LEU A 574 -24.55 8.65 -23.10
C LEU A 574 -23.95 8.94 -24.48
N LYS A 575 -24.08 10.17 -24.98
CA LYS A 575 -23.58 10.58 -26.31
C LYS A 575 -22.09 10.27 -26.56
N PRO A 576 -21.16 10.37 -25.58
CA PRO A 576 -19.76 10.02 -25.80
C PRO A 576 -19.52 8.54 -26.14
N PHE A 577 -20.49 7.67 -25.84
CA PHE A 577 -20.38 6.22 -25.97
C PHE A 577 -21.12 5.65 -27.19
N GLU A 578 -21.63 6.50 -28.10
CA GLU A 578 -22.41 6.07 -29.27
C GLU A 578 -21.68 5.01 -30.13
N ASN A 579 -20.36 5.09 -30.22
CA ASN A 579 -19.51 4.16 -30.99
C ASN A 579 -18.67 3.24 -30.11
N PHE A 580 -18.99 3.13 -28.81
CA PHE A 580 -18.29 2.22 -27.92
C PHE A 580 -18.78 0.80 -28.16
N SER A 581 -17.85 -0.12 -28.45
CA SER A 581 -18.15 -1.54 -28.64
C SER A 581 -17.79 -2.32 -27.38
N GLY A 582 -18.79 -2.94 -26.73
CA GLY A 582 -18.55 -3.81 -25.57
C GLY A 582 -17.80 -5.10 -25.90
N THR A 583 -17.90 -5.58 -27.14
CA THR A 583 -17.32 -6.86 -27.57
C THR A 583 -15.85 -6.77 -28.00
N ALA A 584 -15.33 -5.55 -28.17
CA ALA A 584 -13.91 -5.35 -28.48
C ALA A 584 -13.06 -5.73 -27.26
N TYR A 585 -12.00 -6.51 -27.50
CA TYR A 585 -11.02 -6.84 -26.46
C TYR A 585 -10.31 -5.56 -26.01
N ALA A 586 -10.10 -5.42 -24.71
CA ALA A 586 -9.40 -4.29 -24.14
C ALA A 586 -8.68 -4.69 -22.86
N SER A 587 -7.71 -3.88 -22.48
CA SER A 587 -6.82 -4.10 -21.35
C SER A 587 -7.00 -3.01 -20.31
N GLN A 588 -6.64 -3.28 -19.07
CA GLN A 588 -6.70 -2.30 -18.00
C GLN A 588 -5.90 -1.01 -18.30
N ILE A 589 -4.80 -1.13 -19.04
CA ILE A 589 -4.02 0.03 -19.52
C ILE A 589 -4.80 0.96 -20.46
N ASP A 590 -5.87 0.48 -21.11
CA ASP A 590 -6.67 1.22 -22.09
C ASP A 590 -7.67 2.19 -21.43
N PHE A 591 -7.86 2.09 -20.12
CA PHE A 591 -8.83 2.90 -19.40
C PHE A 591 -8.52 4.40 -19.41
N ALA A 592 -7.34 4.79 -18.95
CA ALA A 592 -6.95 6.20 -18.88
C ALA A 592 -7.03 6.93 -20.24
N PRO A 593 -6.45 6.40 -21.35
CA PRO A 593 -6.58 7.04 -22.66
C PRO A 593 -8.04 7.08 -23.15
N THR A 594 -8.86 6.09 -22.80
CA THR A 594 -10.30 6.11 -23.12
C THR A 594 -11.04 7.21 -22.38
N LEU A 595 -10.84 7.33 -21.06
CA LEU A 595 -11.46 8.38 -20.26
C LEU A 595 -11.05 9.77 -20.75
N LEU A 596 -9.76 9.98 -21.04
CA LEU A 596 -9.28 11.25 -21.61
C LEU A 596 -9.92 11.53 -22.97
N GLY A 597 -10.03 10.51 -23.84
CA GLY A 597 -10.72 10.60 -25.11
C GLY A 597 -12.19 11.01 -24.97
N ILE A 598 -12.93 10.42 -24.03
CA ILE A 598 -14.32 10.80 -23.72
C ILE A 598 -14.42 12.28 -23.33
N LEU A 599 -13.43 12.81 -22.60
CA LEU A 599 -13.40 14.19 -22.13
C LEU A 599 -12.90 15.20 -23.17
N GLY A 600 -12.50 14.75 -24.37
CA GLY A 600 -11.89 15.65 -25.34
C GLY A 600 -10.43 16.01 -25.02
N ILE A 601 -9.78 15.29 -24.10
CA ILE A 601 -8.41 15.56 -23.64
C ILE A 601 -7.46 14.61 -24.37
N PRO A 602 -6.39 15.11 -25.04
CA PRO A 602 -5.39 14.24 -25.65
C PRO A 602 -4.68 13.38 -24.58
N ALA A 603 -4.58 12.08 -24.83
CA ALA A 603 -3.76 11.20 -24.00
C ALA A 603 -2.27 11.57 -24.15
N PRO A 604 -1.47 11.53 -23.06
CA PRO A 604 -0.02 11.65 -23.15
C PRO A 604 0.56 10.62 -24.13
N SER A 605 1.63 11.00 -24.84
CA SER A 605 2.38 10.10 -25.72
C SER A 605 2.91 8.86 -25.02
N ASP A 606 3.14 9.00 -23.72
CA ASP A 606 3.79 8.04 -22.84
C ASP A 606 2.81 6.95 -22.41
N PHE A 607 1.49 7.15 -22.57
CA PHE A 607 0.48 6.14 -22.29
C PHE A 607 0.56 5.02 -23.33
N SER A 608 0.59 3.78 -22.85
CA SER A 608 0.75 2.58 -23.67
C SER A 608 -0.59 2.02 -24.16
N GLY A 609 -1.66 2.31 -23.42
CA GLY A 609 -3.00 1.87 -23.76
C GLY A 609 -3.63 2.68 -24.89
N ARG A 610 -4.73 2.16 -25.40
CA ARG A 610 -5.50 2.74 -26.51
C ARG A 610 -6.83 3.32 -26.03
N ASN A 611 -7.31 4.33 -26.75
CA ASN A 611 -8.69 4.80 -26.57
C ASN A 611 -9.64 3.74 -27.18
N MET A 612 -10.49 3.15 -26.36
CA MET A 612 -11.44 2.11 -26.74
C MET A 612 -12.63 2.63 -27.57
N ILE A 613 -12.85 3.95 -27.61
CA ILE A 613 -13.93 4.53 -28.41
C ILE A 613 -13.64 4.33 -29.91
N ASN A 614 -14.59 3.73 -30.64
CA ASN A 614 -14.47 3.34 -32.05
C ASN A 614 -13.48 2.20 -32.35
N VAL A 615 -13.06 1.41 -31.36
CA VAL A 615 -12.26 0.20 -31.64
C VAL A 615 -13.21 -0.90 -32.13
N PRO A 616 -13.05 -1.39 -33.38
CA PRO A 616 -13.83 -2.53 -33.86
C PRO A 616 -13.41 -3.81 -33.14
N GLU A 617 -14.30 -4.81 -33.10
CA GLU A 617 -13.98 -6.13 -32.54
C GLU A 617 -12.85 -6.81 -33.31
N GLU A 618 -12.88 -6.73 -34.64
CA GLU A 618 -11.82 -7.22 -35.52
C GLU A 618 -10.51 -6.44 -35.29
N GLY A 619 -9.43 -7.16 -34.96
CA GLY A 619 -8.14 -6.55 -34.62
C GLY A 619 -8.08 -5.94 -33.21
N SER A 620 -9.12 -6.09 -32.40
CA SER A 620 -9.05 -5.77 -30.97
C SER A 620 -8.24 -6.82 -30.21
N TYR A 621 -7.52 -6.39 -29.16
CA TYR A 621 -6.74 -7.25 -28.31
C TYR A 621 -6.72 -6.76 -26.86
N ALA A 622 -6.39 -7.68 -25.97
CA ALA A 622 -6.11 -7.45 -24.57
C ALA A 622 -4.70 -7.93 -24.23
N VAL A 623 -4.00 -7.19 -23.37
CA VAL A 623 -2.64 -7.49 -22.94
C VAL A 623 -2.47 -7.33 -21.43
N GLY A 624 -1.70 -8.24 -20.85
CA GLY A 624 -1.29 -8.17 -19.45
C GLY A 624 0.15 -8.64 -19.26
N PHE A 625 0.78 -8.17 -18.19
CA PHE A 625 2.10 -8.58 -17.77
C PHE A 625 2.03 -9.00 -16.31
N LEU A 626 2.21 -10.29 -16.04
CA LEU A 626 2.01 -10.85 -14.70
C LEU A 626 3.22 -11.68 -14.31
N GLY A 627 3.91 -11.26 -13.24
CA GLY A 627 5.23 -11.79 -12.89
C GLY A 627 6.24 -11.39 -13.97
N ASP A 628 6.71 -12.37 -14.74
CA ASP A 628 7.64 -12.19 -15.86
C ASP A 628 7.01 -12.58 -17.21
N THR A 629 5.68 -12.82 -17.24
CA THR A 629 4.97 -13.35 -18.41
C THR A 629 4.04 -12.32 -19.03
N ILE A 630 4.16 -12.14 -20.35
CA ILE A 630 3.23 -11.37 -21.17
C ILE A 630 2.10 -12.30 -21.64
N TYR A 631 0.87 -11.83 -21.50
CA TYR A 631 -0.35 -12.46 -22.01
C TYR A 631 -0.96 -11.55 -23.08
N TYR A 632 -1.34 -12.12 -24.21
CA TYR A 632 -2.01 -11.42 -25.30
C TYR A 632 -3.23 -12.22 -25.75
N TRP A 633 -4.41 -11.61 -25.79
CA TRP A 633 -5.65 -12.22 -26.26
C TRP A 633 -6.37 -11.37 -27.29
N SER A 634 -6.99 -12.02 -28.26
CA SER A 634 -7.85 -11.44 -29.29
C SER A 634 -8.95 -12.44 -29.64
N SER A 635 -9.85 -12.10 -30.55
CA SER A 635 -10.91 -13.01 -31.03
C SER A 635 -10.36 -14.35 -31.56
N ASP A 636 -9.24 -14.30 -32.27
CA ASP A 636 -8.73 -15.42 -33.07
C ASP A 636 -7.47 -16.05 -32.50
N PHE A 637 -6.80 -15.37 -31.56
CA PHE A 637 -5.47 -15.77 -31.11
C PHE A 637 -5.20 -15.42 -29.65
N HIS A 638 -4.67 -16.41 -28.91
CA HIS A 638 -4.19 -16.27 -27.53
C HIS A 638 -2.72 -16.69 -27.46
N MET A 639 -1.89 -15.87 -26.80
CA MET A 639 -0.46 -16.09 -26.65
C MET A 639 0.00 -15.78 -25.22
N LYS A 640 0.99 -16.55 -24.76
CA LYS A 640 1.69 -16.28 -23.49
C LYS A 640 3.20 -16.49 -23.71
N THR A 641 4.01 -15.55 -23.26
CA THR A 641 5.47 -15.63 -23.41
C THR A 641 6.20 -15.02 -22.21
N ASP A 642 7.25 -15.69 -21.75
CA ASP A 642 8.11 -15.17 -20.67
C ASP A 642 9.09 -14.15 -21.23
N MET A 643 9.18 -12.97 -20.62
CA MET A 643 9.95 -11.86 -21.16
C MET A 643 11.47 -12.02 -20.97
N TYR A 644 11.92 -12.76 -19.95
CA TYR A 644 13.34 -12.77 -19.53
C TYR A 644 14.03 -14.12 -19.70
N ASN A 645 13.31 -15.21 -19.46
CA ASN A 645 13.83 -16.56 -19.35
C ASN A 645 13.29 -17.51 -20.43
N GLY A 646 12.51 -16.98 -21.38
CA GLY A 646 11.95 -17.75 -22.49
C GLY A 646 13.03 -18.43 -23.34
N LYS A 647 12.88 -19.73 -23.57
CA LYS A 647 13.65 -20.49 -24.55
C LYS A 647 12.78 -20.73 -25.78
N ASP A 648 13.37 -20.64 -26.97
CA ASP A 648 12.73 -20.97 -28.25
C ASP A 648 11.50 -20.12 -28.63
N GLN A 649 11.49 -18.84 -28.27
CA GLN A 649 10.43 -17.91 -28.65
C GLN A 649 10.32 -17.74 -30.17
N ASN A 650 9.09 -17.78 -30.68
CA ASN A 650 8.78 -17.57 -32.08
C ASN A 650 8.90 -16.07 -32.47
N PRO A 651 8.90 -15.73 -33.78
CA PRO A 651 9.05 -14.33 -34.21
C PRO A 651 8.00 -13.37 -33.65
N SER A 652 6.72 -13.76 -33.57
CA SER A 652 5.65 -12.92 -33.02
C SER A 652 5.82 -12.68 -31.52
N GLU A 653 6.25 -13.70 -30.77
CA GLU A 653 6.57 -13.57 -29.34
C GLU A 653 7.72 -12.59 -29.10
N LYS A 654 8.77 -12.66 -29.92
CA LYS A 654 9.90 -11.72 -29.85
C LYS A 654 9.48 -10.30 -30.19
N ALA A 655 8.68 -10.12 -31.24
CA ALA A 655 8.15 -8.82 -31.61
C ALA A 655 7.27 -8.22 -30.50
N LEU A 656 6.43 -9.04 -29.85
CA LEU A 656 5.62 -8.61 -28.71
C LEU A 656 6.49 -8.23 -27.50
N ILE A 657 7.52 -9.01 -27.18
CA ILE A 657 8.47 -8.70 -26.10
C ILE A 657 9.17 -7.36 -26.36
N HIS A 658 9.66 -7.17 -27.58
CA HIS A 658 10.28 -5.91 -27.98
C HIS A 658 9.28 -4.75 -27.84
N TRP A 659 8.02 -4.95 -28.23
CA TRP A 659 6.97 -3.94 -28.04
C TRP A 659 6.72 -3.58 -26.57
N VAL A 660 6.61 -4.57 -25.68
CA VAL A 660 6.43 -4.32 -24.24
C VAL A 660 7.64 -3.59 -23.64
N GLN A 661 8.85 -3.95 -24.04
CA GLN A 661 10.08 -3.27 -23.61
C GLN A 661 10.15 -1.83 -24.14
N ASP A 662 9.76 -1.61 -25.40
CA ASP A 662 9.71 -0.27 -26.00
C ASP A 662 8.69 0.63 -25.30
N LEU A 663 7.50 0.12 -24.95
CA LEU A 663 6.49 0.85 -24.18
C LEU A 663 7.07 1.35 -22.85
N TYR A 664 7.78 0.48 -22.13
CA TYR A 664 8.43 0.85 -20.87
C TYR A 664 9.53 1.90 -21.07
N ALA A 665 10.41 1.70 -22.05
CA ALA A 665 11.48 2.66 -22.33
C ALA A 665 10.92 4.02 -22.77
N LYS A 666 9.91 4.05 -23.64
CA LYS A 666 9.24 5.25 -24.14
C LYS A 666 8.71 6.12 -23.00
N TYR A 667 8.19 5.50 -21.95
CA TYR A 667 7.70 6.22 -20.80
C TYR A 667 8.79 7.03 -20.06
N PHE A 668 10.06 6.61 -20.09
CA PHE A 668 11.17 7.35 -19.47
C PHE A 668 11.93 8.28 -20.43
N VAL A 669 12.15 7.86 -21.68
CA VAL A 669 12.99 8.61 -22.63
C VAL A 669 12.23 9.25 -23.80
N GLY A 670 10.91 9.13 -23.80
CA GLY A 670 10.02 9.71 -24.82
C GLY A 670 10.23 9.08 -26.20
N ASP A 671 10.06 9.90 -27.25
CA ASP A 671 10.13 9.43 -28.64
C ASP A 671 11.55 9.24 -29.21
N SER A 672 12.59 9.31 -28.37
CA SER A 672 13.98 9.19 -28.80
C SER A 672 14.39 7.73 -29.07
N VAL A 673 14.75 7.40 -30.32
CA VAL A 673 15.12 6.04 -30.74
C VAL A 673 16.60 5.97 -31.16
N ARG A 674 17.32 4.92 -30.75
CA ARG A 674 18.65 4.62 -31.31
C ARG A 674 18.49 3.94 -32.66
N ALA A 675 19.19 4.45 -33.68
CA ALA A 675 19.26 3.78 -34.97
C ALA A 675 19.88 2.38 -34.81
N LEU A 676 19.25 1.37 -35.41
CA LEU A 676 19.86 0.04 -35.59
C LEU A 676 21.18 0.25 -36.35
N GLN A 677 22.30 -0.11 -35.73
CA GLN A 677 23.61 -0.15 -36.38
C GLN A 677 23.77 -1.42 -37.20
#